data_AF-A0A496ZPH2-F1
#
_entry.id   AF-A0A496ZPH2-F1
#
_cell.length_a   1.000
_cell.length_b   1.000
_cell.length_c   1.000
_cell.angle_alpha   90.00
_cell.angle_beta   90.00
_cell.angle_gamma   90.00
#
_symmetry.space_group_name_H-M   'P 1'
#
loop_
_entity.id
_entity.type
_entity.pdbx_description
1 polymer ?
#
loop_
_entity_poly.entity_id
_entity_poly.type
_entity_poly.pdbx_seq_one_letter_code
_entity_poly.pdbx_strand_id
1 'polypeptide(L)'
;MLKKTKILAMFAGACFALNANAAENQIKQKEICAIIGLPINQTAKDIIATAQKNENIYYFQSPNPQTVRAVREEAEKVGLLGTRLFVDRGSFEKIHLADNLIGNIIVSKKASLLKEKEILRVLHPEGKANIAGKSLTKKFPKGVDFWSHPYHSSDNNPFSKDIIAKAPYATQFIAEPKFAPLPAIAVASGKYIFRVFGNMSTKKKHLPYVNKLLCINAYNGMILWSKQLNDGFMIDRNTLIATPNKLYLGDDKSCKIIDNITGKVIKEIKPPIGKVWKWMALEKGVLYALLGGDEVKSDVWKKNKEGISGWSWKIWKGYGYDKGNKNFAFGEHLLAINPNTSEIIWKKKFTELLDARGICMKNENIYICEAEKSVTCLNAKNGEIVWKNSDKKTMDAIEPTQKAQTAVTGFSPTAYIQCNDKYIIIAGPQRKTVTCLSVENGNMLWSIGNMKKIKYHGKKTYGSYGVLLADDIVYAVNEKRVGKSVIIDCATGKITQAKNMPPKKSCARLTGNNDSLFYRVKEGTSRIDRNSNKAEYISPMRPGCNDGVITTGGLLHWGPMICGCELSLFGQIAVSSCNEITRTKTLEIVNKKLKLNNFPIKENDWKSYKKDATRSSFVREIPLTIKEKWSKKISSSKMLTAPIIVNKTIFVGNRNGAVYAINSSDGSIKWKAYTAAAITYPPEYYDNKIFVASADGKIYCYEAATGDLLWRFHIAPQERYIPVFGEFMSTWALLCGIVIEDGILYTVGGIANYDKIYVYAIDAKTGKEIWSKDAGVVSKKTGSGINPTGNLYIEGDTLCFNGGNVYEVAIFNKKNGNILNKPVKGFGAKYRGVSYSLYPEYAFGESIDYTFSDGTSLFYFINYDGVGEVPLSLLKNKLKKKLKYGRGKPRVKIKNDIW
;
A
#
# COMPACT_ATOMS: atom_id res chain seq x y z
N MET A 1 4.71 -62.84 50.05
CA MET A 1 5.65 -61.71 50.10
C MET A 1 4.91 -60.44 49.67
N LEU A 2 5.01 -59.38 50.49
CA LEU A 2 4.51 -58.01 50.27
C LEU A 2 4.98 -57.43 48.90
N LYS A 3 4.38 -56.45 48.18
CA LYS A 3 3.59 -55.26 48.54
C LYS A 3 3.05 -54.59 47.22
N LYS A 4 1.79 -54.10 47.25
CA LYS A 4 1.29 -52.76 46.80
C LYS A 4 1.43 -52.22 45.34
N THR A 5 0.24 -52.05 44.72
CA THR A 5 -0.33 -50.87 43.97
C THR A 5 0.15 -50.41 42.58
N LYS A 6 -0.89 -50.10 41.76
CA LYS A 6 -1.00 -49.21 40.57
C LYS A 6 -0.33 -49.67 39.27
N ILE A 7 -1.14 -50.02 38.26
CA ILE A 7 -1.12 -49.35 36.94
C ILE A 7 -2.55 -49.31 36.37
N LEU A 8 -3.05 -48.09 36.21
CA LEU A 8 -4.15 -47.67 35.33
C LEU A 8 -3.52 -46.69 34.34
N ALA A 9 -3.97 -46.70 33.08
CA ALA A 9 -3.59 -45.85 31.94
C ALA A 9 -2.63 -46.48 30.90
N MET A 10 -3.20 -47.00 29.82
CA MET A 10 -2.62 -46.89 28.46
C MET A 10 -3.65 -47.28 27.39
N PHE A 11 -4.67 -46.46 27.16
CA PHE A 11 -5.44 -46.46 25.89
C PHE A 11 -5.99 -45.05 25.62
N ALA A 12 -5.10 -44.16 25.17
CA ALA A 12 -5.45 -42.90 24.51
C ALA A 12 -4.26 -42.47 23.65
N GLY A 13 -4.43 -42.39 22.32
CA GLY A 13 -3.41 -41.77 21.47
C GLY A 13 -3.28 -42.31 20.05
N ALA A 14 -4.33 -42.20 19.23
CA ALA A 14 -4.18 -42.24 17.77
C ALA A 14 -5.22 -41.31 17.11
N CYS A 15 -5.19 -40.04 17.48
CA CYS A 15 -5.83 -38.99 16.68
C CYS A 15 -4.96 -38.77 15.43
N PHE A 16 -5.55 -38.91 14.24
CA PHE A 16 -5.06 -38.33 13.00
C PHE A 16 -5.07 -36.80 13.15
N ALA A 17 -4.05 -36.28 13.84
CA ALA A 17 -3.65 -34.89 13.74
C ALA A 17 -3.40 -34.58 12.25
N LEU A 18 -3.50 -33.31 11.87
CA LEU A 18 -2.82 -32.84 10.66
C LEU A 18 -1.46 -33.55 10.60
N ASN A 19 -1.17 -34.32 9.55
CA ASN A 19 0.18 -34.76 9.25
C ASN A 19 0.98 -33.52 8.81
N ALA A 20 1.11 -32.58 9.75
CA ALA A 20 1.93 -31.40 9.75
C ALA A 20 3.32 -31.74 10.28
N ASN A 21 3.49 -32.85 11.02
CA ASN A 21 4.75 -33.24 11.65
C ASN A 21 5.92 -33.49 10.69
N ALA A 22 5.70 -33.90 9.43
CA ALA A 22 6.80 -34.02 8.46
C ALA A 22 7.20 -32.67 7.82
N ALA A 23 6.32 -31.67 7.85
CA ALA A 23 6.56 -30.33 7.30
C ALA A 23 6.83 -29.26 8.38
N GLU A 24 6.73 -29.61 9.68
CA GLU A 24 6.84 -28.69 10.82
C GLU A 24 8.28 -28.40 11.26
N ASN A 25 9.22 -29.31 11.00
CA ASN A 25 10.58 -29.25 11.56
C ASN A 25 11.61 -28.45 10.74
N GLN A 26 11.19 -27.66 9.76
CA GLN A 26 12.09 -26.74 9.05
C GLN A 26 11.57 -25.31 9.22
N ILE A 27 12.19 -24.58 10.16
CA ILE A 27 12.04 -23.13 10.46
C ILE A 27 10.89 -22.46 9.68
N LYS A 28 9.68 -22.43 10.26
CA LYS A 28 8.49 -21.87 9.62
C LYS A 28 8.47 -20.35 9.76
N GLN A 29 9.06 -19.65 8.78
CA GLN A 29 8.80 -18.23 8.55
C GLN A 29 7.28 -17.99 8.53
N LYS A 30 6.81 -16.90 9.17
CA LYS A 30 5.40 -16.53 9.22
C LYS A 30 4.79 -16.54 7.82
N GLU A 31 3.57 -17.06 7.67
CA GLU A 31 2.86 -17.12 6.39
C GLU A 31 1.34 -16.87 6.52
N ILE A 32 0.68 -16.53 5.41
CA ILE A 32 -0.78 -16.62 5.31
C ILE A 32 -1.15 -18.01 4.79
N CYS A 33 -1.98 -18.71 5.56
CA CYS A 33 -2.42 -20.07 5.33
C CYS A 33 -3.93 -20.13 5.04
N ALA A 34 -4.37 -21.12 4.26
CA ALA A 34 -5.78 -21.40 4.03
C ALA A 34 -6.14 -22.84 4.43
N ILE A 35 -7.32 -23.04 5.01
CA ILE A 35 -7.89 -24.34 5.37
C ILE A 35 -9.28 -24.44 4.72
N ILE A 36 -9.44 -25.36 3.77
CA ILE A 36 -10.71 -25.55 3.05
C ILE A 36 -11.42 -26.82 3.51
N GLY A 37 -12.52 -26.62 4.23
CA GLY A 37 -13.29 -27.65 4.89
C GLY A 37 -12.61 -28.20 6.15
N LEU A 38 -13.40 -28.74 7.08
CA LEU A 38 -12.88 -29.49 8.22
C LEU A 38 -12.47 -30.91 7.80
N PRO A 39 -11.27 -31.37 8.18
CA PRO A 39 -10.90 -32.78 8.04
C PRO A 39 -11.87 -33.70 8.81
N ILE A 40 -11.93 -34.97 8.39
CA ILE A 40 -12.72 -36.00 9.08
C ILE A 40 -12.17 -36.14 10.51
N ASN A 41 -13.06 -36.15 11.50
CA ASN A 41 -12.74 -36.20 12.95
C ASN A 41 -12.07 -34.95 13.55
N GLN A 42 -12.12 -33.80 12.86
CA GLN A 42 -11.70 -32.52 13.45
C GLN A 42 -12.88 -31.61 13.77
N THR A 43 -12.70 -30.80 14.79
CA THR A 43 -13.65 -29.84 15.33
C THR A 43 -13.13 -28.41 15.17
N ALA A 44 -13.97 -27.43 15.54
CA ALA A 44 -13.53 -26.04 15.63
C ALA A 44 -12.28 -25.88 16.50
N LYS A 45 -12.16 -26.65 17.59
CA LYS A 45 -11.04 -26.56 18.55
C LYS A 45 -9.69 -26.91 17.93
N ASP A 46 -9.65 -27.81 16.95
CA ASP A 46 -8.41 -28.22 16.29
C ASP A 46 -7.83 -27.11 15.40
N ILE A 47 -8.70 -26.34 14.74
CA ILE A 47 -8.29 -25.14 13.99
C ILE A 47 -7.71 -24.10 14.96
N ILE A 48 -8.38 -23.88 16.09
CA ILE A 48 -7.92 -22.93 17.11
C ILE A 48 -6.55 -23.33 17.65
N ALA A 49 -6.37 -24.60 18.01
CA ALA A 49 -5.10 -25.12 18.50
C ALA A 49 -3.97 -24.93 17.47
N THR A 50 -4.24 -25.19 16.19
CA THR A 50 -3.29 -24.91 15.10
C THR A 50 -2.92 -23.43 15.03
N ALA A 51 -3.90 -22.53 15.11
CA ALA A 51 -3.66 -21.09 15.06
C ALA A 51 -2.86 -20.59 16.27
N GLN A 52 -3.02 -21.20 17.45
CA GLN A 52 -2.27 -20.84 18.67
C GLN A 52 -0.80 -21.30 18.66
N LYS A 53 -0.43 -22.33 17.86
CA LYS A 53 0.92 -22.92 17.85
C LYS A 53 2.01 -22.08 17.16
N ASN A 54 1.64 -21.12 16.32
CA ASN A 54 2.58 -20.31 15.55
C ASN A 54 2.01 -18.90 15.36
N GLU A 55 2.65 -18.06 14.54
CA GLU A 55 2.22 -16.68 14.27
C GLU A 55 1.50 -16.50 12.91
N ASN A 56 1.17 -17.59 12.20
CA ASN A 56 0.54 -17.51 10.87
C ASN A 56 -0.86 -16.88 10.93
N ILE A 57 -1.30 -16.35 9.79
CA ILE A 57 -2.68 -15.91 9.60
C ILE A 57 -3.43 -17.01 8.85
N TYR A 58 -4.64 -17.36 9.30
CA TYR A 58 -5.44 -18.44 8.73
C TYR A 58 -6.73 -17.92 8.13
N TYR A 59 -7.02 -18.36 6.91
CA TYR A 59 -8.32 -18.24 6.27
C TYR A 59 -9.00 -19.62 6.27
N PHE A 60 -10.20 -19.72 6.83
CA PHE A 60 -11.00 -20.94 6.86
C PHE A 60 -12.29 -20.76 6.05
N GLN A 61 -12.62 -21.74 5.20
CA GLN A 61 -13.84 -21.73 4.39
C GLN A 61 -14.59 -23.06 4.48
N SER A 62 -15.92 -22.98 4.66
CA SER A 62 -16.81 -24.14 4.63
C SER A 62 -18.23 -23.75 4.16
N PRO A 63 -18.96 -24.63 3.43
CA PRO A 63 -20.34 -24.37 3.08
C PRO A 63 -21.31 -24.55 4.25
N ASN A 64 -20.91 -25.31 5.29
CA ASN A 64 -21.76 -25.68 6.41
C ASN A 64 -21.91 -24.51 7.42
N PRO A 65 -23.12 -23.94 7.60
CA PRO A 65 -23.36 -22.80 8.50
C PRO A 65 -23.04 -23.09 9.97
N GLN A 66 -23.36 -24.29 10.46
CA GLN A 66 -23.13 -24.69 11.85
C GLN A 66 -21.63 -24.78 12.13
N THR A 67 -20.85 -25.36 11.22
CA THR A 67 -19.38 -25.39 11.30
C THR A 67 -18.81 -23.98 11.34
N VAL A 68 -19.21 -23.11 10.41
CA VAL A 68 -18.75 -21.72 10.34
C VAL A 68 -19.04 -20.98 11.65
N ARG A 69 -20.24 -21.15 12.20
CA ARG A 69 -20.63 -20.55 13.49
C ARG A 69 -19.76 -21.06 14.64
N ALA A 70 -19.59 -22.38 14.75
CA ALA A 70 -18.78 -22.98 15.81
C ALA A 70 -17.31 -22.49 15.77
N VAL A 71 -16.70 -22.40 14.58
CA VAL A 71 -15.33 -21.89 14.44
C VAL A 71 -15.24 -20.41 14.85
N ARG A 72 -16.22 -19.58 14.48
CA ARG A 72 -16.26 -18.15 14.89
C ARG A 72 -16.38 -17.98 16.39
N GLU A 73 -17.29 -18.73 17.02
CA GLU A 73 -17.52 -18.66 18.47
C GLU A 73 -16.27 -19.08 19.25
N GLU A 74 -15.62 -20.18 18.87
CA GLU A 74 -14.38 -20.64 19.51
C GLU A 74 -13.21 -19.66 19.25
N ALA A 75 -13.06 -19.17 18.03
CA ALA A 75 -12.01 -18.22 17.67
C ALA A 75 -12.13 -16.89 18.44
N GLU A 76 -13.36 -16.42 18.66
CA GLU A 76 -13.60 -15.19 19.40
C GLU A 76 -13.33 -15.34 20.89
N LYS A 77 -13.69 -16.48 21.50
CA LYS A 77 -13.39 -16.76 22.93
C LYS A 77 -11.91 -16.60 23.25
N VAL A 78 -11.03 -16.97 22.32
CA VAL A 78 -9.57 -16.84 22.46
C VAL A 78 -8.97 -15.61 21.76
N GLY A 79 -9.81 -14.71 21.22
CA GLY A 79 -9.36 -13.45 20.61
C GLY A 79 -8.70 -13.55 19.23
N LEU A 80 -8.82 -14.69 18.53
CA LEU A 80 -8.21 -14.92 17.21
C LEU A 80 -9.12 -14.52 16.03
N LEU A 81 -10.45 -14.49 16.23
CA LEU A 81 -11.39 -14.13 15.17
C LEU A 81 -11.13 -12.72 14.64
N GLY A 82 -10.95 -12.58 13.32
CA GLY A 82 -10.72 -11.29 12.66
C GLY A 82 -9.32 -10.71 12.84
N THR A 83 -8.43 -11.37 13.59
CA THR A 83 -7.03 -10.94 13.81
C THR A 83 -6.04 -11.93 13.20
N ARG A 84 -6.22 -13.21 13.47
CA ARG A 84 -5.37 -14.30 12.99
C ARG A 84 -6.14 -15.46 12.38
N LEU A 85 -7.45 -15.52 12.59
CA LEU A 85 -8.33 -16.51 11.97
C LEU A 85 -9.55 -15.80 11.36
N PHE A 86 -9.69 -15.93 10.05
CA PHE A 86 -10.78 -15.37 9.25
C PHE A 86 -11.65 -16.52 8.76
N VAL A 87 -12.95 -16.43 8.98
CA VAL A 87 -13.87 -17.57 8.83
C VAL A 87 -14.99 -17.21 7.89
N ASP A 88 -15.03 -17.86 6.73
CA ASP A 88 -15.98 -17.59 5.68
C ASP A 88 -16.92 -18.76 5.36
N ARG A 89 -18.11 -18.43 4.87
CA ARG A 89 -19.11 -19.39 4.39
C ARG A 89 -19.12 -19.37 2.85
N GLY A 90 -18.62 -20.43 2.23
CA GLY A 90 -18.51 -20.56 0.78
C GLY A 90 -18.54 -22.02 0.30
N SER A 91 -18.87 -22.24 -0.97
CA SER A 91 -18.86 -23.58 -1.58
C SER A 91 -17.42 -24.14 -1.70
N PHE A 92 -17.29 -25.40 -2.09
CA PHE A 92 -15.99 -26.00 -2.43
C PHE A 92 -15.64 -25.87 -3.92
N GLU A 93 -16.37 -25.04 -4.67
CA GLU A 93 -16.09 -24.82 -6.09
C GLU A 93 -15.07 -23.71 -6.32
N LYS A 94 -15.02 -22.73 -5.40
CA LYS A 94 -14.16 -21.55 -5.49
C LYS A 94 -13.69 -21.11 -4.12
N ILE A 95 -12.44 -20.71 -4.02
CA ILE A 95 -11.84 -20.11 -2.82
C ILE A 95 -12.03 -18.59 -2.94
N HIS A 96 -12.66 -17.95 -1.95
CA HIS A 96 -13.04 -16.53 -2.05
C HIS A 96 -11.87 -15.54 -1.92
N LEU A 97 -10.63 -16.02 -1.95
CA LEU A 97 -9.41 -15.21 -1.87
C LEU A 97 -8.98 -14.70 -3.26
N ALA A 98 -8.34 -13.54 -3.32
CA ALA A 98 -7.67 -13.09 -4.53
C ALA A 98 -6.51 -14.01 -4.94
N ASP A 99 -6.10 -13.87 -6.19
CA ASP A 99 -5.00 -14.63 -6.79
C ASP A 99 -3.68 -14.32 -6.06
N ASN A 100 -2.77 -15.30 -6.02
CA ASN A 100 -1.42 -15.14 -5.47
C ASN A 100 -1.38 -14.56 -4.04
N LEU A 101 -2.11 -15.10 -3.07
CA LEU A 101 -2.08 -14.60 -1.68
C LEU A 101 -1.46 -15.58 -0.69
N ILE A 102 -1.73 -16.87 -0.89
CA ILE A 102 -1.52 -17.90 0.12
C ILE A 102 -0.17 -18.58 -0.08
N GLY A 103 0.57 -18.76 1.02
CA GLY A 103 1.81 -19.53 0.99
C GLY A 103 1.60 -21.01 1.32
N ASN A 104 0.60 -21.34 2.14
CA ASN A 104 0.24 -22.73 2.45
C ASN A 104 -1.27 -22.96 2.43
N ILE A 105 -1.75 -23.97 1.72
CA ILE A 105 -3.16 -24.36 1.74
C ILE A 105 -3.35 -25.83 2.08
N ILE A 106 -4.34 -26.10 2.93
CA ILE A 106 -4.76 -27.46 3.31
C ILE A 106 -6.18 -27.67 2.79
N VAL A 107 -6.35 -28.66 1.94
CA VAL A 107 -7.64 -29.02 1.37
C VAL A 107 -8.07 -30.36 1.96
N SER A 108 -9.20 -30.34 2.70
CA SER A 108 -9.77 -31.54 3.30
C SER A 108 -10.32 -32.51 2.24
N LYS A 109 -10.41 -33.81 2.55
CA LYS A 109 -11.03 -34.81 1.65
C LYS A 109 -12.46 -34.44 1.25
N LYS A 110 -13.22 -33.77 2.13
CA LYS A 110 -14.60 -33.31 1.86
C LYS A 110 -14.66 -32.18 0.82
N ALA A 111 -13.54 -31.51 0.54
CA ALA A 111 -13.42 -30.46 -0.46
C ALA A 111 -12.77 -31.00 -1.76
N SER A 112 -12.94 -32.28 -2.07
CA SER A 112 -12.38 -32.95 -3.25
C SER A 112 -12.84 -32.37 -4.60
N LEU A 113 -13.91 -31.57 -4.61
CA LEU A 113 -14.42 -30.86 -5.79
C LEU A 113 -13.52 -29.68 -6.21
N LEU A 114 -12.60 -29.21 -5.35
CA LEU A 114 -11.69 -28.13 -5.71
C LEU A 114 -10.73 -28.55 -6.80
N LYS A 115 -10.80 -27.87 -7.95
CA LYS A 115 -9.89 -28.08 -9.07
C LYS A 115 -8.49 -27.61 -8.71
N GLU A 116 -7.47 -28.34 -9.15
CA GLU A 116 -6.06 -27.97 -8.95
C GLU A 116 -5.75 -26.54 -9.43
N LYS A 117 -6.33 -26.13 -10.56
CA LYS A 117 -6.22 -24.77 -11.12
C LYS A 117 -6.67 -23.69 -10.13
N GLU A 118 -7.72 -23.94 -9.35
CA GLU A 118 -8.23 -22.99 -8.36
C GLU A 118 -7.32 -22.89 -7.14
N ILE A 119 -6.75 -24.02 -6.71
CA ILE A 119 -5.75 -24.07 -5.63
C ILE A 119 -4.49 -23.30 -6.07
N LEU A 120 -4.00 -23.54 -7.28
CA LEU A 120 -2.87 -22.81 -7.86
C LEU A 120 -3.18 -21.33 -8.04
N ARG A 121 -4.42 -20.93 -8.32
CA ARG A 121 -4.80 -19.51 -8.47
C ARG A 121 -4.50 -18.72 -7.19
N VAL A 122 -4.93 -19.21 -6.04
CA VAL A 122 -4.79 -18.50 -4.75
C VAL A 122 -3.39 -18.62 -4.14
N LEU A 123 -2.61 -19.65 -4.48
CA LEU A 123 -1.22 -19.75 -4.05
C LEU A 123 -0.39 -18.63 -4.69
N HIS A 124 0.46 -17.96 -3.91
CA HIS A 124 1.53 -17.16 -4.48
C HIS A 124 2.64 -18.07 -5.04
N PRO A 125 3.50 -17.63 -5.97
CA PRO A 125 4.64 -18.42 -6.43
C PRO A 125 5.50 -18.94 -5.27
N GLU A 126 5.95 -20.19 -5.37
CA GLU A 126 6.60 -21.01 -4.32
C GLU A 126 5.68 -21.46 -3.17
N GLY A 127 4.41 -21.02 -3.16
CA GLY A 127 3.41 -21.48 -2.22
C GLY A 127 3.07 -22.96 -2.43
N LYS A 128 2.71 -23.64 -1.34
CA LYS A 128 2.49 -25.09 -1.27
C LYS A 128 1.05 -25.43 -0.92
N ALA A 129 0.49 -26.45 -1.57
CA ALA A 129 -0.78 -27.05 -1.21
C ALA A 129 -0.57 -28.49 -0.71
N ASN A 130 -1.31 -28.85 0.33
CA ASN A 130 -1.53 -30.23 0.73
C ASN A 130 -2.98 -30.60 0.42
N ILE A 131 -3.16 -31.50 -0.55
CA ILE A 131 -4.45 -31.97 -1.03
C ILE A 131 -4.57 -33.43 -0.63
N ALA A 132 -5.24 -33.68 0.50
CA ALA A 132 -5.41 -35.03 1.05
C ALA A 132 -4.10 -35.86 1.12
N GLY A 133 -2.96 -35.23 1.41
CA GLY A 133 -1.64 -35.86 1.50
C GLY A 133 -0.74 -35.63 0.28
N LYS A 134 -1.29 -35.23 -0.88
CA LYS A 134 -0.49 -34.88 -2.07
C LYS A 134 0.00 -33.44 -1.98
N SER A 135 1.30 -33.24 -2.24
CA SER A 135 1.93 -31.90 -2.25
C SER A 135 1.93 -31.31 -3.66
N LEU A 136 1.65 -30.01 -3.76
CA LEU A 136 1.74 -29.21 -4.99
C LEU A 136 2.43 -27.88 -4.69
N THR A 137 3.30 -27.41 -5.58
CA THR A 137 3.98 -26.10 -5.43
C THR A 137 3.74 -25.24 -6.66
N LYS A 138 3.36 -23.98 -6.47
CA LYS A 138 3.17 -23.04 -7.58
C LYS A 138 4.52 -22.53 -8.09
N LYS A 139 4.72 -22.58 -9.41
CA LYS A 139 5.91 -21.98 -10.05
C LYS A 139 5.67 -20.50 -10.37
N PHE A 140 6.74 -19.72 -10.48
CA PHE A 140 6.64 -18.38 -11.07
C PHE A 140 6.15 -18.48 -12.52
N PRO A 141 5.27 -17.56 -12.96
CA PRO A 141 4.91 -17.48 -14.36
C PRO A 141 6.13 -17.07 -15.21
N LYS A 142 6.20 -17.53 -16.46
CA LYS A 142 7.26 -17.12 -17.39
C LYS A 142 7.15 -15.62 -17.67
N GLY A 143 8.29 -14.93 -17.75
CA GLY A 143 8.35 -13.50 -18.08
C GLY A 143 8.14 -12.55 -16.89
N VAL A 144 8.15 -13.06 -15.65
CA VAL A 144 8.32 -12.20 -14.48
C VAL A 144 9.75 -11.69 -14.40
N ASP A 145 9.90 -10.51 -13.81
CA ASP A 145 11.19 -9.91 -13.54
C ASP A 145 11.26 -9.40 -12.08
N PHE A 146 12.47 -9.14 -11.59
CA PHE A 146 12.71 -8.80 -10.19
C PHE A 146 13.52 -7.52 -10.03
N TRP A 147 13.15 -6.71 -9.06
CA TRP A 147 13.78 -5.43 -8.75
C TRP A 147 15.01 -5.59 -7.84
N SER A 148 16.01 -6.33 -8.32
CA SER A 148 17.17 -6.78 -7.51
C SER A 148 18.02 -5.66 -6.92
N HIS A 149 18.08 -4.47 -7.54
CA HIS A 149 18.89 -3.33 -7.13
C HIS A 149 18.04 -2.05 -6.95
N PRO A 150 18.52 -1.01 -6.24
CA PRO A 150 17.77 0.22 -5.99
C PRO A 150 17.22 0.93 -7.23
N TYR A 151 17.86 0.73 -8.38
CA TYR A 151 17.43 1.22 -9.69
C TYR A 151 17.05 0.07 -10.63
N HIS A 152 16.32 -0.92 -10.09
CA HIS A 152 15.90 -2.18 -10.72
C HIS A 152 17.02 -3.21 -10.88
N SER A 153 18.06 -2.91 -11.65
CA SER A 153 19.18 -3.83 -11.87
C SER A 153 20.53 -3.10 -11.80
N SER A 154 21.62 -3.84 -12.03
CA SER A 154 23.00 -3.34 -12.05
C SER A 154 23.26 -2.33 -13.18
N ASP A 155 22.37 -2.28 -14.18
CA ASP A 155 22.41 -1.35 -15.29
C ASP A 155 21.90 0.05 -14.93
N ASN A 156 21.50 0.26 -13.67
CA ASN A 156 20.86 1.47 -13.17
C ASN A 156 19.71 1.94 -14.06
N ASN A 157 18.93 1.05 -14.67
CA ASN A 157 17.80 1.46 -15.47
C ASN A 157 16.51 1.06 -14.74
N PRO A 158 15.68 1.99 -14.22
CA PRO A 158 14.51 1.68 -13.41
C PRO A 158 13.33 1.17 -14.25
N PHE A 159 13.61 0.20 -15.13
CA PHE A 159 12.74 -0.39 -16.13
C PHE A 159 12.74 -1.91 -15.96
N SER A 160 11.60 -2.44 -15.53
CA SER A 160 11.44 -3.88 -15.40
C SER A 160 11.06 -4.54 -16.73
N LYS A 161 11.65 -5.70 -17.03
CA LYS A 161 11.28 -6.55 -18.17
C LYS A 161 10.05 -7.42 -17.89
N ASP A 162 9.35 -7.21 -16.77
CA ASP A 162 8.15 -7.97 -16.42
C ASP A 162 7.05 -7.76 -17.48
N ILE A 163 6.51 -8.86 -18.01
CA ILE A 163 5.41 -8.86 -19.00
C ILE A 163 4.05 -9.25 -18.39
N ILE A 164 4.02 -9.59 -17.11
CA ILE A 164 2.83 -10.06 -16.41
C ILE A 164 2.06 -8.88 -15.79
N ALA A 165 2.76 -7.88 -15.25
CA ALA A 165 2.20 -6.68 -14.63
C ALA A 165 1.68 -5.66 -15.66
N LYS A 166 0.44 -5.83 -16.12
CA LYS A 166 -0.22 -5.04 -17.18
C LYS A 166 -1.62 -4.58 -16.76
N ALA A 167 -2.05 -3.44 -17.28
CA ALA A 167 -3.39 -2.93 -17.00
C ALA A 167 -4.48 -3.77 -17.72
N PRO A 168 -5.75 -3.75 -17.26
CA PRO A 168 -6.24 -3.04 -16.08
C PRO A 168 -5.76 -3.69 -14.76
N TYR A 169 -5.78 -2.90 -13.69
CA TYR A 169 -5.27 -3.32 -12.38
C TYR A 169 -6.39 -3.48 -11.36
N ALA A 170 -6.19 -4.38 -10.39
CA ALA A 170 -6.99 -4.50 -9.18
C ALA A 170 -6.10 -4.49 -7.93
N THR A 171 -6.61 -3.95 -6.83
CA THR A 171 -5.91 -3.94 -5.54
C THR A 171 -5.58 -5.37 -5.11
N GLN A 172 -4.31 -5.64 -4.81
CA GLN A 172 -3.80 -6.92 -4.35
C GLN A 172 -3.75 -6.97 -2.82
N PHE A 173 -3.17 -5.95 -2.20
CA PHE A 173 -3.18 -5.75 -0.74
C PHE A 173 -2.88 -4.30 -0.37
N ILE A 174 -3.20 -3.94 0.88
CA ILE A 174 -2.76 -2.71 1.56
C ILE A 174 -2.16 -3.12 2.91
N ALA A 175 -0.93 -2.73 3.23
CA ALA A 175 -0.23 -3.26 4.40
C ALA A 175 0.66 -2.24 5.11
N GLU A 176 1.12 -2.62 6.31
CA GLU A 176 2.14 -1.88 7.06
C GLU A 176 3.52 -1.99 6.39
N PRO A 177 4.42 -1.02 6.61
CA PRO A 177 4.19 0.25 7.32
C PRO A 177 3.26 1.22 6.57
N LYS A 178 2.43 1.97 7.29
CA LYS A 178 1.68 3.12 6.78
C LYS A 178 2.60 4.29 6.41
N PHE A 179 3.61 4.53 7.24
CA PHE A 179 4.56 5.64 7.12
C PHE A 179 6.01 5.18 7.20
N ALA A 180 6.91 5.95 6.61
CA ALA A 180 8.33 5.65 6.65
C ALA A 180 9.19 6.87 6.98
N PRO A 181 10.28 6.69 7.74
CA PRO A 181 11.33 7.67 7.87
C PRO A 181 12.10 7.81 6.55
N LEU A 182 12.99 8.80 6.53
CA LEU A 182 13.83 9.15 5.39
C LEU A 182 15.30 8.79 5.66
N PRO A 183 16.08 8.46 4.61
CA PRO A 183 15.59 8.00 3.29
C PRO A 183 14.89 6.64 3.40
N ALA A 184 14.26 6.17 2.32
CA ALA A 184 13.75 4.81 2.25
C ALA A 184 14.01 4.23 0.86
N ILE A 185 14.54 3.01 0.77
CA ILE A 185 14.80 2.31 -0.49
C ILE A 185 14.28 0.88 -0.41
N ALA A 186 13.81 0.35 -1.54
CA ALA A 186 13.44 -1.05 -1.66
C ALA A 186 14.14 -1.78 -2.81
N VAL A 187 14.38 -3.07 -2.58
CA VAL A 187 14.77 -4.08 -3.58
C VAL A 187 13.88 -5.30 -3.41
N ALA A 188 13.73 -6.11 -4.45
CA ALA A 188 12.86 -7.26 -4.44
C ALA A 188 13.44 -8.41 -5.28
N SER A 189 13.24 -9.64 -4.80
CA SER A 189 13.55 -10.86 -5.55
C SER A 189 12.76 -12.03 -4.97
N GLY A 190 12.30 -12.94 -5.84
CA GLY A 190 11.44 -14.05 -5.45
C GLY A 190 10.12 -13.53 -4.84
N LYS A 191 9.73 -14.08 -3.69
CA LYS A 191 8.55 -13.61 -2.93
C LYS A 191 8.84 -12.47 -1.95
N TYR A 192 10.03 -11.89 -1.98
CA TYR A 192 10.50 -10.95 -0.95
C TYR A 192 10.64 -9.53 -1.50
N ILE A 193 10.17 -8.56 -0.72
CA ILE A 193 10.55 -7.14 -0.82
C ILE A 193 11.32 -6.78 0.44
N PHE A 194 12.54 -6.28 0.25
CA PHE A 194 13.36 -5.74 1.32
C PHE A 194 13.27 -4.23 1.29
N ARG A 195 12.92 -3.64 2.43
CA ARG A 195 12.80 -2.19 2.54
C ARG A 195 13.66 -1.69 3.68
N VAL A 196 14.52 -0.73 3.36
CA VAL A 196 15.44 -0.12 4.32
C VAL A 196 15.02 1.31 4.60
N PHE A 197 15.05 1.69 5.88
CA PHE A 197 14.53 2.94 6.42
C PHE A 197 15.56 3.70 7.23
N GLY A 198 15.66 5.00 6.98
CA GLY A 198 16.81 5.79 7.37
C GLY A 198 16.69 6.41 8.74
N ASN A 199 17.63 7.30 9.01
CA ASN A 199 17.85 7.91 10.32
C ASN A 199 17.00 9.17 10.58
N MET A 200 16.07 9.53 9.69
CA MET A 200 15.31 10.78 9.83
C MET A 200 13.81 10.58 9.93
N SER A 201 13.29 10.98 11.06
CA SER A 201 11.87 11.07 11.34
C SER A 201 11.44 12.54 11.34
N THR A 202 10.56 12.91 10.41
CA THR A 202 9.86 14.21 10.44
C THR A 202 8.63 14.19 11.36
N LYS A 203 8.15 13.00 11.75
CA LYS A 203 6.87 12.81 12.44
C LYS A 203 6.97 11.68 13.46
N LYS A 204 6.22 11.78 14.56
CA LYS A 204 6.11 10.71 15.58
C LYS A 204 5.86 9.32 14.98
N LYS A 205 4.98 9.24 13.96
CA LYS A 205 4.60 8.01 13.26
C LYS A 205 5.74 7.33 12.49
N HIS A 206 6.85 8.02 12.22
CA HIS A 206 8.02 7.43 11.54
C HIS A 206 8.96 6.74 12.53
N LEU A 207 8.91 7.12 13.82
CA LEU A 207 9.84 6.65 14.85
C LEU A 207 9.94 5.13 14.95
N PRO A 208 8.85 4.34 14.81
CA PRO A 208 8.94 2.88 14.90
C PRO A 208 9.82 2.22 13.82
N TYR A 209 10.13 2.93 12.72
CA TYR A 209 10.86 2.39 11.57
C TYR A 209 12.22 3.05 11.33
N VAL A 210 12.65 4.00 12.18
CA VAL A 210 13.96 4.66 12.04
C VAL A 210 15.09 3.63 12.12
N ASN A 211 16.00 3.67 11.13
CA ASN A 211 17.12 2.74 11.00
C ASN A 211 16.66 1.27 11.00
N LYS A 212 15.62 0.91 10.25
CA LYS A 212 15.15 -0.48 10.16
C LYS A 212 15.25 -1.05 8.75
N LEU A 213 15.55 -2.34 8.68
CA LEU A 213 15.36 -3.19 7.51
C LEU A 213 14.14 -4.07 7.75
N LEU A 214 13.20 -4.10 6.81
CA LEU A 214 12.07 -5.02 6.79
C LEU A 214 12.21 -6.02 5.64
N CYS A 215 11.81 -7.26 5.89
CA CYS A 215 11.48 -8.24 4.85
C CYS A 215 9.97 -8.42 4.81
N ILE A 216 9.40 -8.25 3.63
CA ILE A 216 7.95 -8.22 3.39
C ILE A 216 7.63 -9.24 2.29
N ASN A 217 6.58 -10.03 2.45
CA ASN A 217 6.08 -10.88 1.39
C ASN A 217 5.48 -10.00 0.27
N ALA A 218 6.05 -10.11 -0.93
CA ALA A 218 5.70 -9.30 -2.10
C ALA A 218 4.26 -9.50 -2.57
N TYR A 219 3.59 -10.58 -2.18
CA TYR A 219 2.28 -10.95 -2.74
C TYR A 219 1.10 -10.63 -1.83
N ASN A 220 1.35 -10.52 -0.52
CA ASN A 220 0.32 -10.30 0.49
C ASN A 220 0.67 -9.19 1.52
N GLY A 221 1.84 -8.57 1.41
CA GLY A 221 2.24 -7.41 2.22
C GLY A 221 2.61 -7.72 3.66
N MET A 222 2.67 -8.99 4.04
CA MET A 222 2.98 -9.39 5.41
C MET A 222 4.47 -9.18 5.73
N ILE A 223 4.75 -8.51 6.86
CA ILE A 223 6.12 -8.37 7.39
C ILE A 223 6.54 -9.73 7.94
N LEU A 224 7.60 -10.30 7.38
CA LEU A 224 8.13 -11.63 7.72
C LEU A 224 9.13 -11.55 8.86
N TRP A 225 9.97 -10.52 8.85
CA TRP A 225 10.88 -10.17 9.94
C TRP A 225 11.33 -8.71 9.80
N SER A 226 11.90 -8.17 10.88
CA SER A 226 12.50 -6.84 10.91
C SER A 226 13.86 -6.87 11.59
N LYS A 227 14.74 -5.94 11.23
CA LYS A 227 16.08 -5.82 11.79
C LYS A 227 16.42 -4.36 12.06
N GLN A 228 16.94 -4.08 13.25
CA GLN A 228 17.50 -2.78 13.59
C GLN A 228 18.87 -2.63 12.92
N LEU A 229 19.09 -1.47 12.29
CA LEU A 229 20.34 -1.06 11.67
C LEU A 229 21.08 -0.07 12.58
N ASN A 230 22.37 0.09 12.33
CA ASN A 230 23.21 1.04 13.04
C ASN A 230 22.70 2.47 12.86
N ASP A 231 22.90 3.29 13.89
CA ASP A 231 22.60 4.71 13.81
C ASP A 231 23.47 5.41 12.76
N GLY A 232 22.85 6.32 12.01
CA GLY A 232 23.52 7.06 10.93
C GLY A 232 23.73 6.27 9.64
N PHE A 233 23.12 5.07 9.49
CA PHE A 233 23.17 4.31 8.25
C PHE A 233 22.67 5.14 7.05
N MET A 234 23.57 5.40 6.08
CA MET A 234 23.24 6.17 4.89
C MET A 234 22.62 5.27 3.82
N ILE A 235 21.30 5.37 3.68
CA ILE A 235 20.52 4.52 2.77
C ILE A 235 20.69 4.89 1.31
N ASP A 236 20.92 6.18 1.01
CA ASP A 236 20.96 6.67 -0.37
C ASP A 236 22.19 6.16 -1.18
N ARG A 237 22.94 5.19 -0.65
CA ARG A 237 23.98 4.42 -1.34
C ARG A 237 23.35 3.33 -2.20
N ASN A 238 23.99 2.99 -3.31
CA ASN A 238 23.55 1.89 -4.17
C ASN A 238 24.13 0.55 -3.66
N THR A 239 23.94 0.23 -2.38
CA THR A 239 24.63 -0.86 -1.67
C THR A 239 23.67 -1.93 -1.14
N LEU A 240 22.59 -2.18 -1.88
CA LEU A 240 21.54 -3.13 -1.52
C LEU A 240 21.25 -4.05 -2.71
N ILE A 241 21.31 -5.37 -2.53
CA ILE A 241 21.07 -6.33 -3.61
C ILE A 241 20.22 -7.49 -3.10
N ALA A 242 19.07 -7.71 -3.73
CA ALA A 242 18.22 -8.87 -3.46
C ALA A 242 18.48 -9.98 -4.48
N THR A 243 18.63 -11.20 -3.96
CA THR A 243 18.58 -12.44 -4.73
C THR A 243 17.46 -13.33 -4.18
N PRO A 244 17.06 -14.42 -4.85
CA PRO A 244 15.99 -15.29 -4.36
C PRO A 244 16.19 -15.79 -2.93
N ASN A 245 17.44 -16.03 -2.53
CA ASN A 245 17.77 -16.65 -1.23
C ASN A 245 18.52 -15.73 -0.25
N LYS A 246 19.17 -14.67 -0.74
CA LYS A 246 20.04 -13.79 0.05
C LYS A 246 19.78 -12.31 -0.22
N LEU A 247 19.97 -11.49 0.80
CA LEU A 247 20.07 -10.04 0.71
C LEU A 247 21.50 -9.60 1.03
N TYR A 248 22.08 -8.76 0.17
CA TYR A 248 23.36 -8.11 0.39
C TYR A 248 23.13 -6.67 0.82
N LEU A 249 23.70 -6.25 1.95
CA LEU A 249 23.56 -4.91 2.51
C LEU A 249 24.94 -4.36 2.88
N GLY A 250 25.46 -3.44 2.08
CA GLY A 250 26.69 -2.69 2.36
C GLY A 250 26.43 -1.47 3.23
N ASP A 251 27.12 -1.37 4.36
CA ASP A 251 27.13 -0.20 5.24
C ASP A 251 28.52 0.45 5.38
N ASP A 252 28.69 1.31 6.39
CA ASP A 252 29.95 2.00 6.67
C ASP A 252 31.03 1.09 7.26
N LYS A 253 30.69 -0.17 7.59
CA LYS A 253 31.61 -1.14 8.20
C LYS A 253 31.85 -2.36 7.32
N SER A 254 30.83 -2.85 6.61
CA SER A 254 30.89 -4.12 5.89
C SER A 254 29.72 -4.34 4.94
N CYS A 255 29.86 -5.33 4.06
CA CYS A 255 28.76 -5.94 3.33
C CYS A 255 28.24 -7.16 4.10
N LYS A 256 26.99 -7.09 4.56
CA LYS A 256 26.28 -8.18 5.25
C LYS A 256 25.51 -9.00 4.23
N ILE A 257 25.72 -10.32 4.24
CA ILE A 257 24.92 -11.29 3.50
C ILE A 257 23.91 -11.88 4.48
N ILE A 258 22.63 -11.67 4.20
CA ILE A 258 21.51 -11.98 5.08
C ILE A 258 20.66 -13.06 4.43
N ASP A 259 20.28 -14.07 5.21
CA ASP A 259 19.35 -15.11 4.77
C ASP A 259 17.91 -14.56 4.71
N ASN A 260 17.23 -14.75 3.58
CA ASN A 260 15.90 -14.17 3.33
C ASN A 260 14.81 -14.74 4.24
N ILE A 261 14.96 -15.98 4.71
CA ILE A 261 13.97 -16.68 5.53
C ILE A 261 14.07 -16.23 6.99
N THR A 262 15.28 -16.23 7.53
CA THR A 262 15.56 -16.03 8.96
C THR A 262 15.94 -14.60 9.33
N GLY A 263 16.40 -13.78 8.38
CA GLY A 263 16.92 -12.44 8.63
C GLY A 263 18.28 -12.41 9.35
N LYS A 264 18.90 -13.57 9.57
CA LYS A 264 20.23 -13.70 10.18
C LYS A 264 21.33 -13.32 9.19
N VAL A 265 22.37 -12.63 9.67
CA VAL A 265 23.59 -12.45 8.89
C VAL A 265 24.29 -13.80 8.83
N ILE A 266 24.48 -14.34 7.64
CA ILE A 266 25.17 -15.61 7.42
C ILE A 266 26.65 -15.41 7.07
N LYS A 267 27.00 -14.23 6.53
CA LYS A 267 28.37 -13.85 6.21
C LYS A 267 28.54 -12.34 6.21
N GLU A 268 29.74 -11.88 6.52
CA GLU A 268 30.11 -10.48 6.49
C GLU A 268 31.44 -10.31 5.73
N ILE A 269 31.47 -9.37 4.78
CA ILE A 269 32.66 -9.03 4.01
C ILE A 269 33.08 -7.64 4.46
N LYS A 270 34.20 -7.55 5.18
CA LYS A 270 34.81 -6.27 5.56
C LYS A 270 35.45 -5.61 4.32
N PRO A 271 35.48 -4.27 4.22
CA PRO A 271 36.23 -3.55 3.20
C PRO A 271 37.67 -4.08 3.15
N PRO A 272 38.11 -4.71 2.05
CA PRO A 272 39.48 -5.20 1.97
C PRO A 272 40.46 -4.05 1.67
N ILE A 273 39.95 -2.96 1.07
CA ILE A 273 40.66 -1.74 0.72
C ILE A 273 39.68 -0.56 0.88
N GLY A 274 40.18 0.63 1.22
CA GLY A 274 39.33 1.76 1.57
C GLY A 274 38.63 1.54 2.90
N LYS A 275 37.52 2.25 3.14
CA LYS A 275 36.80 2.19 4.42
C LYS A 275 35.30 1.96 4.30
N VAL A 276 34.67 2.51 3.27
CA VAL A 276 33.20 2.53 3.18
C VAL A 276 32.73 2.04 1.81
N TRP A 277 31.72 1.18 1.81
CA TRP A 277 31.02 0.72 0.61
C TRP A 277 30.19 1.88 0.02
N LYS A 278 30.37 2.22 -1.25
CA LYS A 278 29.71 3.35 -1.93
C LYS A 278 28.70 2.91 -2.99
N TRP A 279 29.00 1.83 -3.68
CA TRP A 279 28.18 1.19 -4.71
C TRP A 279 28.42 -0.32 -4.72
N MET A 280 27.39 -1.10 -5.06
CA MET A 280 27.48 -2.54 -5.24
C MET A 280 26.63 -3.00 -6.43
N ALA A 281 27.09 -4.04 -7.12
CA ALA A 281 26.30 -4.79 -8.08
C ALA A 281 26.67 -6.28 -8.05
N LEU A 282 25.74 -7.15 -8.44
CA LEU A 282 25.94 -8.59 -8.48
C LEU A 282 25.55 -9.11 -9.86
N GLU A 283 26.51 -9.66 -10.60
CA GLU A 283 26.28 -10.28 -11.91
C GLU A 283 27.03 -11.60 -11.97
N LYS A 284 26.36 -12.66 -12.47
CA LYS A 284 26.93 -14.02 -12.60
C LYS A 284 27.65 -14.55 -11.34
N GLY A 285 27.14 -14.19 -10.16
CA GLY A 285 27.69 -14.64 -8.87
C GLY A 285 28.92 -13.86 -8.36
N VAL A 286 29.39 -12.84 -9.10
CA VAL A 286 30.50 -11.97 -8.70
C VAL A 286 29.94 -10.67 -8.13
N LEU A 287 30.45 -10.27 -6.96
CA LEU A 287 30.09 -9.01 -6.31
C LEU A 287 31.07 -7.91 -6.74
N TYR A 288 30.54 -6.90 -7.40
CA TYR A 288 31.28 -5.69 -7.78
C TYR A 288 31.01 -4.60 -6.75
N ALA A 289 32.05 -3.85 -6.40
CA ALA A 289 31.92 -2.82 -5.38
C ALA A 289 32.83 -1.62 -5.62
N LEU A 290 32.29 -0.42 -5.42
CA LEU A 290 33.08 0.80 -5.26
C LEU A 290 33.28 1.06 -3.76
N LEU A 291 34.53 1.19 -3.35
CA LEU A 291 34.91 1.57 -2.00
C LEU A 291 35.63 2.93 -2.00
N GLY A 292 35.39 3.70 -0.95
CA GLY A 292 35.96 5.03 -0.77
C GLY A 292 36.40 5.29 0.67
N GLY A 293 36.86 6.52 0.90
CA GLY A 293 37.27 7.02 2.21
C GLY A 293 36.10 7.22 3.18
N ASP A 294 36.43 7.83 4.32
CA ASP A 294 35.50 8.12 5.42
C ASP A 294 34.25 8.88 4.95
N GLU A 295 33.13 8.66 5.64
CA GLU A 295 31.86 9.32 5.36
C GLU A 295 31.47 10.27 6.49
N VAL A 296 30.84 11.39 6.14
CA VAL A 296 30.22 12.30 7.11
C VAL A 296 29.08 11.58 7.81
N LYS A 297 29.25 11.28 9.10
CA LYS A 297 28.18 10.71 9.93
C LYS A 297 27.00 11.66 10.02
N SER A 298 25.80 11.14 9.77
CA SER A 298 24.55 11.88 9.95
C SER A 298 23.94 11.55 11.30
N ASP A 299 23.67 12.58 12.09
CA ASP A 299 22.92 12.45 13.34
C ASP A 299 21.52 11.85 13.08
N VAL A 300 21.01 11.05 14.02
CA VAL A 300 19.63 10.55 13.96
C VAL A 300 18.69 11.69 14.29
N TRP A 301 17.91 12.11 13.29
CA TRP A 301 17.01 13.25 13.46
C TRP A 301 15.60 12.76 13.81
N LYS A 302 15.19 12.98 15.05
CA LYS A 302 13.87 12.58 15.54
C LYS A 302 13.03 13.82 15.83
N LYS A 303 12.09 14.16 14.95
CA LYS A 303 11.03 15.12 15.28
C LYS A 303 9.81 14.41 15.82
N ASN A 304 9.35 14.86 16.97
CA ASN A 304 8.09 14.45 17.59
C ASN A 304 6.98 15.47 17.32
N LYS A 305 6.89 16.00 16.08
CA LYS A 305 5.77 16.88 15.70
C LYS A 305 4.56 16.04 15.30
N GLU A 306 3.39 16.40 15.79
CA GLU A 306 2.11 15.91 15.28
C GLU A 306 1.78 16.58 13.93
N GLY A 307 0.97 15.91 13.10
CA GLY A 307 0.42 16.34 11.79
C GLY A 307 1.32 16.41 10.54
N ILE A 308 0.79 17.09 9.50
CA ILE A 308 1.37 17.16 8.14
C ILE A 308 2.26 18.39 8.00
N SER A 309 3.47 18.31 8.55
CA SER A 309 4.55 19.16 8.04
C SER A 309 5.27 18.44 6.90
N GLY A 310 5.42 19.13 5.77
CA GLY A 310 6.27 18.65 4.68
C GLY A 310 7.73 18.56 5.12
N TRP A 311 8.53 17.82 4.34
CA TRP A 311 9.97 17.71 4.52
C TRP A 311 10.61 19.08 4.78
N SER A 312 11.33 19.24 5.89
CA SER A 312 12.17 20.41 6.03
C SER A 312 13.33 20.24 5.05
N TRP A 313 13.30 20.98 3.95
CA TRP A 313 14.40 21.05 2.96
C TRP A 313 15.71 21.64 3.53
N LYS A 314 15.84 21.72 4.87
CA LYS A 314 17.11 21.85 5.58
C LYS A 314 17.71 20.45 5.64
N ILE A 315 18.57 20.20 4.68
CA ILE A 315 19.29 18.97 4.46
C ILE A 315 20.29 18.76 5.62
N TRP A 316 20.49 17.51 6.06
CA TRP A 316 21.47 17.14 7.10
C TRP A 316 22.92 17.44 6.70
N LYS A 317 23.85 17.44 7.66
CA LYS A 317 25.28 17.76 7.41
C LYS A 317 25.86 16.85 6.31
N GLY A 318 26.38 17.43 5.23
CA GLY A 318 27.11 16.72 4.16
C GLY A 318 26.31 16.30 2.92
N TYR A 319 24.99 16.48 2.90
CA TYR A 319 24.16 16.17 1.72
C TYR A 319 24.10 17.29 0.69
N GLY A 320 24.69 18.46 0.98
CA GLY A 320 24.94 19.48 -0.06
C GLY A 320 25.90 19.03 -1.16
N TYR A 321 26.52 17.84 -1.03
CA TYR A 321 27.64 17.38 -1.85
C TYR A 321 28.80 18.40 -1.88
N ASP A 322 28.83 19.25 -0.85
CA ASP A 322 29.74 20.37 -0.60
C ASP A 322 31.00 19.92 0.14
N LYS A 323 31.06 18.66 0.56
CA LYS A 323 32.15 18.06 1.35
C LYS A 323 33.10 17.16 0.55
N GLY A 324 33.06 17.25 -0.78
CA GLY A 324 34.00 16.56 -1.68
C GLY A 324 34.13 15.06 -1.39
N ASN A 325 35.37 14.62 -1.13
CA ASN A 325 35.74 13.21 -0.95
C ASN A 325 35.16 12.51 0.29
N LYS A 326 34.60 13.25 1.25
CA LYS A 326 33.94 12.69 2.44
C LYS A 326 32.45 12.40 2.24
N ASN A 327 31.95 12.52 1.01
CA ASN A 327 30.56 12.24 0.68
C ASN A 327 30.29 10.72 0.61
N PHE A 328 29.03 10.34 0.80
CA PHE A 328 28.57 8.95 0.78
C PHE A 328 28.62 8.30 -0.61
N ALA A 329 28.67 9.08 -1.68
CA ALA A 329 28.62 8.57 -3.05
C ALA A 329 29.97 8.37 -3.72
N PHE A 330 31.05 9.02 -3.23
CA PHE A 330 32.33 9.01 -3.92
C PHE A 330 33.28 7.93 -3.40
N GLY A 331 33.96 7.23 -4.30
CA GLY A 331 35.00 6.25 -3.99
C GLY A 331 36.08 6.18 -5.06
N GLU A 332 37.16 5.46 -4.78
CA GLU A 332 38.38 5.42 -5.63
C GLU A 332 38.87 4.00 -5.90
N HIS A 333 38.29 3.00 -5.24
CA HIS A 333 38.65 1.60 -5.42
C HIS A 333 37.47 0.81 -5.97
N LEU A 334 37.58 0.34 -7.21
CA LEU A 334 36.62 -0.57 -7.81
C LEU A 334 37.14 -2.00 -7.73
N LEU A 335 36.31 -2.92 -7.24
CA LEU A 335 36.70 -4.31 -6.99
C LEU A 335 35.68 -5.28 -7.59
N ALA A 336 36.17 -6.45 -7.98
CA ALA A 336 35.37 -7.67 -8.14
C ALA A 336 35.75 -8.65 -7.03
N ILE A 337 34.73 -9.21 -6.36
CA ILE A 337 34.88 -10.02 -5.16
C ILE A 337 34.05 -11.30 -5.33
N ASN A 338 34.61 -12.45 -4.98
CA ASN A 338 33.82 -13.67 -4.82
C ASN A 338 33.06 -13.58 -3.49
N PRO A 339 31.72 -13.45 -3.48
CA PRO A 339 30.98 -13.27 -2.24
C PRO A 339 31.02 -14.51 -1.32
N ASN A 340 31.30 -15.69 -1.86
CA ASN A 340 31.35 -16.95 -1.10
C ASN A 340 32.69 -17.15 -0.39
N THR A 341 33.82 -16.74 -0.98
CA THR A 341 35.16 -16.84 -0.36
C THR A 341 35.65 -15.53 0.26
N SER A 342 35.05 -14.39 -0.12
CA SER A 342 35.53 -13.02 0.17
C SER A 342 36.82 -12.62 -0.55
N GLU A 343 37.32 -13.45 -1.46
CA GLU A 343 38.55 -13.15 -2.21
C GLU A 343 38.31 -12.07 -3.26
N ILE A 344 39.30 -11.18 -3.40
CA ILE A 344 39.34 -10.21 -4.49
C ILE A 344 39.75 -10.95 -5.76
N ILE A 345 38.90 -10.88 -6.78
CA ILE A 345 39.22 -11.39 -8.13
C ILE A 345 40.13 -10.39 -8.83
N TRP A 346 39.76 -9.11 -8.82
CA TRP A 346 40.60 -8.01 -9.29
C TRP A 346 40.23 -6.71 -8.57
N LYS A 347 41.15 -5.75 -8.60
CA LYS A 347 40.96 -4.40 -8.06
C LYS A 347 41.55 -3.36 -8.99
N LYS A 348 40.90 -2.19 -9.09
CA LYS A 348 41.38 -1.04 -9.84
C LYS A 348 41.26 0.21 -8.98
N LYS A 349 42.35 0.97 -8.86
CA LYS A 349 42.37 2.28 -8.20
C LYS A 349 42.22 3.37 -9.25
N PHE A 350 41.37 4.34 -8.98
CA PHE A 350 41.22 5.55 -9.79
C PHE A 350 41.92 6.71 -9.08
N THR A 351 42.58 7.57 -9.87
CA THR A 351 43.23 8.78 -9.34
C THR A 351 42.18 9.79 -8.91
N GLU A 352 41.05 9.83 -9.61
CA GLU A 352 39.90 10.65 -9.27
C GLU A 352 38.83 9.85 -8.55
N LEU A 353 37.98 10.57 -7.83
CA LEU A 353 36.84 10.01 -7.16
C LEU A 353 35.71 9.73 -8.13
N LEU A 354 35.30 8.46 -8.19
CA LEU A 354 34.15 8.00 -8.94
C LEU A 354 32.87 8.24 -8.15
N ASP A 355 31.86 8.75 -8.82
CA ASP A 355 30.49 8.82 -8.30
C ASP A 355 29.83 7.44 -8.41
N ALA A 356 29.30 6.91 -7.31
CA ALA A 356 28.50 5.68 -7.26
C ALA A 356 27.34 5.65 -8.27
N ARG A 357 26.77 6.80 -8.66
CA ARG A 357 25.71 6.89 -9.69
C ARG A 357 26.24 7.12 -11.10
N GLY A 358 27.53 7.36 -11.23
CA GLY A 358 28.29 7.37 -12.49
C GLY A 358 28.83 6.00 -12.88
N ILE A 359 28.41 4.92 -12.21
CA ILE A 359 28.81 3.54 -12.52
C ILE A 359 27.55 2.68 -12.74
N CYS A 360 27.49 1.97 -13.85
CA CYS A 360 26.51 0.91 -14.11
C CYS A 360 27.18 -0.26 -14.83
N MET A 361 26.53 -1.43 -14.85
CA MET A 361 27.09 -2.60 -15.51
C MET A 361 26.01 -3.49 -16.14
N LYS A 362 26.37 -4.12 -17.25
CA LYS A 362 25.52 -5.07 -17.98
C LYS A 362 26.38 -5.95 -18.88
N ASN A 363 26.03 -7.24 -18.99
CA ASN A 363 26.66 -8.21 -19.88
C ASN A 363 28.19 -8.25 -19.72
N GLU A 364 28.66 -8.35 -18.47
CA GLU A 364 30.09 -8.37 -18.14
C GLU A 364 30.88 -7.09 -18.52
N ASN A 365 30.21 -5.98 -18.78
CA ASN A 365 30.85 -4.67 -18.99
C ASN A 365 30.47 -3.69 -17.88
N ILE A 366 31.46 -2.98 -17.34
CA ILE A 366 31.27 -1.92 -16.33
C ILE A 366 31.53 -0.58 -17.00
N TYR A 367 30.52 0.29 -17.03
CA TYR A 367 30.61 1.63 -17.60
C TYR A 367 30.77 2.66 -16.50
N ILE A 368 31.77 3.52 -16.65
CA ILE A 368 32.18 4.49 -15.64
C ILE A 368 32.23 5.86 -16.29
N CYS A 369 31.48 6.80 -15.75
CA CYS A 369 31.52 8.22 -16.15
C CYS A 369 32.41 9.00 -15.18
N GLU A 370 33.65 9.26 -15.58
CA GLU A 370 34.56 10.21 -14.94
C GLU A 370 34.26 11.60 -15.53
N ALA A 371 33.34 12.34 -14.89
CA ALA A 371 32.90 13.64 -15.39
C ALA A 371 34.10 14.55 -15.74
N GLU A 372 34.01 15.23 -16.90
CA GLU A 372 35.06 16.10 -17.46
C GLU A 372 36.35 15.38 -17.92
N LYS A 373 36.47 14.07 -17.73
CA LYS A 373 37.67 13.31 -18.11
C LYS A 373 37.37 12.24 -19.16
N SER A 374 36.48 11.31 -18.85
CA SER A 374 36.22 10.16 -19.71
C SER A 374 34.95 9.40 -19.38
N VAL A 375 34.43 8.68 -20.38
CA VAL A 375 33.61 7.49 -20.17
C VAL A 375 34.47 6.27 -20.45
N THR A 376 34.54 5.34 -19.50
CA THR A 376 35.40 4.15 -19.59
C THR A 376 34.53 2.89 -19.51
N CYS A 377 34.78 1.92 -20.38
CA CYS A 377 34.25 0.56 -20.26
C CYS A 377 35.35 -0.37 -19.76
N LEU A 378 35.07 -1.10 -18.68
CA LEU A 378 35.92 -2.16 -18.17
C LEU A 378 35.28 -3.52 -18.42
N ASN A 379 36.11 -4.52 -18.70
CA ASN A 379 35.70 -5.91 -18.68
C ASN A 379 35.51 -6.35 -17.23
N ALA A 380 34.32 -6.82 -16.89
CA ALA A 380 33.97 -7.17 -15.51
C ALA A 380 34.69 -8.43 -15.00
N LYS A 381 35.24 -9.28 -15.87
CA LYS A 381 35.97 -10.49 -15.45
C LYS A 381 37.37 -10.18 -14.93
N ASN A 382 38.07 -9.21 -15.53
CA ASN A 382 39.48 -8.94 -15.23
C ASN A 382 39.81 -7.47 -14.87
N GLY A 383 38.87 -6.53 -15.05
CA GLY A 383 39.05 -5.11 -14.73
C GLY A 383 39.88 -4.33 -15.76
N GLU A 384 40.19 -4.94 -16.90
CA GLU A 384 40.91 -4.31 -18.01
C GLU A 384 40.00 -3.34 -18.77
N ILE A 385 40.62 -2.32 -19.38
CA ILE A 385 39.90 -1.33 -20.18
C ILE A 385 39.56 -1.98 -21.52
N VAL A 386 38.27 -2.01 -21.88
CA VAL A 386 37.81 -2.40 -23.21
C VAL A 386 37.92 -1.21 -24.15
N TRP A 387 37.38 -0.06 -23.72
CA TRP A 387 37.54 1.22 -24.41
C TRP A 387 37.47 2.37 -23.41
N LYS A 388 38.02 3.52 -23.81
CA LYS A 388 37.98 4.77 -23.05
C LYS A 388 37.74 5.93 -24.00
N ASN A 389 36.59 6.59 -23.85
CA ASN A 389 36.27 7.79 -24.61
C ASN A 389 36.58 9.04 -23.78
N SER A 390 37.55 9.83 -24.23
CA SER A 390 37.92 11.14 -23.65
C SER A 390 37.71 12.29 -24.66
N ASP A 391 36.91 12.06 -25.70
CA ASP A 391 36.61 13.04 -26.73
C ASP A 391 36.03 14.32 -26.13
N LYS A 392 36.61 15.46 -26.51
CA LYS A 392 36.26 16.77 -25.96
C LYS A 392 34.80 17.10 -26.19
N LYS A 393 34.24 16.80 -27.37
CA LYS A 393 32.83 17.09 -27.67
C LYS A 393 31.90 16.27 -26.77
N THR A 394 32.26 15.02 -26.49
CA THR A 394 31.53 14.16 -25.55
C THR A 394 31.62 14.69 -24.11
N MET A 395 32.80 15.10 -23.66
CA MET A 395 32.98 15.66 -22.30
C MET A 395 32.27 16.99 -22.13
N ASP A 396 32.35 17.88 -23.14
CA ASP A 396 31.62 19.15 -23.18
C ASP A 396 30.10 18.91 -23.15
N ALA A 397 29.61 17.87 -23.81
CA ALA A 397 28.20 17.49 -23.77
C ALA A 397 27.77 16.93 -22.40
N ILE A 398 28.62 16.16 -21.73
CA ILE A 398 28.36 15.64 -20.39
C ILE A 398 28.42 16.76 -19.33
N GLU A 399 29.27 17.77 -19.55
CA GLU A 399 29.51 18.95 -18.70
C GLU A 399 30.11 18.64 -17.30
N PRO A 400 30.55 19.64 -16.51
CA PRO A 400 30.89 19.45 -15.10
C PRO A 400 29.72 19.05 -14.20
N THR A 401 30.07 18.46 -13.07
CA THR A 401 29.21 18.38 -11.88
C THR A 401 28.76 19.77 -11.44
N GLN A 402 27.47 19.97 -11.19
CA GLN A 402 26.95 21.25 -10.68
C GLN A 402 26.56 21.14 -9.20
N LYS A 403 26.06 22.22 -8.59
CA LYS A 403 25.57 22.12 -7.21
C LYS A 403 24.31 21.24 -7.14
N ALA A 404 24.24 20.42 -6.10
CA ALA A 404 23.13 19.51 -5.87
C ALA A 404 21.78 20.22 -5.79
N GLN A 405 20.77 19.58 -6.38
CA GLN A 405 19.51 20.23 -6.63
C GLN A 405 18.37 19.79 -5.71
N THR A 406 17.26 20.49 -5.86
CA THR A 406 16.15 20.59 -4.90
C THR A 406 15.16 19.44 -5.03
N ALA A 407 14.15 19.43 -4.14
CA ALA A 407 12.91 18.65 -4.26
C ALA A 407 12.38 18.39 -5.67
N VAL A 408 12.44 19.43 -6.51
CA VAL A 408 11.79 19.48 -7.81
C VAL A 408 12.59 18.78 -8.86
N THR A 409 13.91 18.84 -8.76
CA THR A 409 14.83 18.46 -9.81
C THR A 409 15.63 17.22 -9.46
N GLY A 410 15.54 16.73 -8.22
CA GLY A 410 16.05 15.43 -7.80
C GLY A 410 17.35 15.53 -6.99
N PHE A 411 17.68 14.45 -6.30
CA PHE A 411 18.85 14.34 -5.43
C PHE A 411 19.90 13.44 -6.09
N SER A 412 21.04 14.01 -6.49
CA SER A 412 22.19 13.23 -6.93
C SER A 412 23.50 14.01 -6.77
N PRO A 413 24.61 13.32 -6.46
CA PRO A 413 26.00 13.83 -6.43
C PRO A 413 26.48 14.50 -7.72
N THR A 414 26.34 13.87 -8.91
CA THR A 414 26.87 14.47 -10.16
C THR A 414 26.09 14.10 -11.44
N ALA A 415 25.98 12.81 -11.76
CA ALA A 415 25.39 12.25 -12.96
C ALA A 415 24.64 10.97 -12.59
N TYR A 416 23.81 10.52 -13.51
CA TYR A 416 23.16 9.24 -13.49
C TYR A 416 23.43 8.57 -14.83
N ILE A 417 24.20 7.49 -14.79
CA ILE A 417 24.45 6.64 -15.95
C ILE A 417 23.54 5.41 -15.87
N GLN A 418 22.90 5.09 -16.98
CA GLN A 418 22.11 3.87 -17.17
C GLN A 418 22.46 3.25 -18.52
N CYS A 419 22.34 1.93 -18.67
CA CYS A 419 22.63 1.27 -19.94
C CYS A 419 21.63 0.18 -20.32
N ASN A 420 21.59 -0.14 -21.61
CA ASN A 420 21.04 -1.39 -22.12
C ASN A 420 22.13 -2.13 -22.90
N ASP A 421 21.74 -3.08 -23.75
CA ASP A 421 22.71 -3.90 -24.52
C ASP A 421 23.43 -3.10 -25.62
N LYS A 422 22.93 -1.90 -25.99
CA LYS A 422 23.42 -1.09 -27.13
C LYS A 422 23.85 0.33 -26.75
N TYR A 423 23.22 0.92 -25.73
CA TYR A 423 23.33 2.35 -25.44
C TYR A 423 23.63 2.62 -23.97
N ILE A 424 24.41 3.67 -23.76
CA ILE A 424 24.70 4.29 -22.46
C ILE A 424 24.02 5.65 -22.47
N ILE A 425 23.18 5.91 -21.48
CA ILE A 425 22.52 7.20 -21.29
C ILE A 425 23.08 7.88 -20.06
N ILE A 426 23.59 9.09 -20.25
CA ILE A 426 24.09 9.96 -19.18
C ILE A 426 23.14 11.15 -19.05
N ALA A 427 22.55 11.27 -17.87
CA ALA A 427 21.66 12.38 -17.52
C ALA A 427 21.81 12.70 -16.03
N GLY A 428 20.96 13.56 -15.48
CA GLY A 428 20.86 13.72 -14.02
C GLY A 428 20.40 15.11 -13.59
N PRO A 429 20.11 15.28 -12.28
CA PRO A 429 19.65 16.55 -11.72
C PRO A 429 20.59 17.71 -12.03
N GLN A 430 21.90 17.47 -12.03
CA GLN A 430 22.92 18.51 -12.19
C GLN A 430 23.42 18.70 -13.63
N ARG A 431 22.89 17.95 -14.59
CA ARG A 431 23.33 17.96 -16.00
C ARG A 431 22.39 18.84 -16.82
N LYS A 432 22.90 19.51 -17.87
CA LYS A 432 22.08 20.33 -18.79
C LYS A 432 21.56 19.55 -20.01
N THR A 433 22.11 18.37 -20.23
CA THR A 433 21.90 17.53 -21.40
C THR A 433 21.41 16.14 -20.98
N VAL A 434 20.81 15.46 -21.95
CA VAL A 434 20.73 14.00 -21.97
C VAL A 434 21.65 13.57 -23.10
N THR A 435 22.65 12.74 -22.79
CA THR A 435 23.66 12.29 -23.75
C THR A 435 23.57 10.79 -23.92
N CYS A 436 23.62 10.34 -25.17
CA CYS A 436 23.62 8.93 -25.54
C CYS A 436 24.94 8.54 -26.19
N LEU A 437 25.52 7.44 -25.73
CA LEU A 437 26.74 6.85 -26.26
C LEU A 437 26.49 5.40 -26.68
N SER A 438 27.26 4.90 -27.64
CA SER A 438 27.27 3.49 -28.01
C SER A 438 28.00 2.66 -26.94
N VAL A 439 27.43 1.50 -26.59
CA VAL A 439 28.10 0.50 -25.74
C VAL A 439 29.34 -0.09 -26.41
N GLU A 440 29.32 -0.21 -27.74
CA GLU A 440 30.35 -0.91 -28.51
C GLU A 440 31.72 -0.22 -28.42
N ASN A 441 31.74 1.11 -28.55
CA ASN A 441 32.96 1.90 -28.67
C ASN A 441 32.98 3.17 -27.81
N GLY A 442 31.90 3.44 -27.07
CA GLY A 442 31.78 4.65 -26.25
C GLY A 442 31.54 5.94 -27.03
N ASN A 443 31.39 5.90 -28.36
CA ASN A 443 31.19 7.11 -29.16
C ASN A 443 29.84 7.76 -28.83
N MET A 444 29.84 9.09 -28.69
CA MET A 444 28.61 9.85 -28.53
C MET A 444 27.80 9.81 -29.82
N LEU A 445 26.58 9.28 -29.73
CA LEU A 445 25.63 9.25 -30.84
C LEU A 445 24.93 10.61 -30.96
N TRP A 446 24.46 11.14 -29.84
CA TRP A 446 23.82 12.45 -29.76
C TRP A 446 23.85 12.99 -28.33
N SER A 447 23.68 14.30 -28.23
CA SER A 447 23.38 14.98 -26.98
C SER A 447 22.32 16.04 -27.22
N ILE A 448 21.29 16.06 -26.39
CA ILE A 448 20.22 17.06 -26.47
C ILE A 448 20.34 18.03 -25.29
N GLY A 449 20.70 19.29 -25.59
CA GLY A 449 20.78 20.40 -24.64
C GLY A 449 19.68 21.43 -24.89
N ASN A 450 19.00 21.89 -23.83
CA ASN A 450 18.18 23.13 -23.73
C ASN A 450 17.38 23.23 -22.41
N MET A 451 17.88 22.65 -21.31
CA MET A 451 17.15 22.66 -20.05
C MET A 451 17.17 24.06 -19.40
N LYS A 452 15.98 24.64 -19.19
CA LYS A 452 15.83 26.01 -18.68
C LYS A 452 16.22 26.10 -17.19
N LYS A 453 16.82 27.23 -16.80
CA LYS A 453 16.93 27.60 -15.38
C LYS A 453 15.54 27.90 -14.82
N ILE A 454 15.18 27.22 -13.75
CA ILE A 454 13.94 27.43 -12.99
C ILE A 454 14.26 28.07 -11.63
N LYS A 455 13.33 28.89 -11.12
CA LYS A 455 13.39 29.42 -9.75
C LYS A 455 12.59 28.52 -8.81
N TYR A 456 13.20 28.00 -7.75
CA TYR A 456 12.54 27.18 -6.72
C TYR A 456 12.96 27.62 -5.31
N HIS A 457 11.98 27.96 -4.45
CA HIS A 457 12.20 28.57 -3.13
C HIS A 457 13.25 29.69 -3.13
N GLY A 458 13.20 30.58 -4.12
CA GLY A 458 14.11 31.72 -4.24
C GLY A 458 15.46 31.44 -4.93
N LYS A 459 15.85 30.17 -5.10
CA LYS A 459 17.13 29.78 -5.76
C LYS A 459 16.93 29.45 -7.24
N LYS A 460 17.86 29.86 -8.11
CA LYS A 460 17.92 29.45 -9.53
C LYS A 460 18.61 28.07 -9.62
N THR A 461 18.01 27.13 -10.34
CA THR A 461 18.55 25.77 -10.60
C THR A 461 18.23 25.38 -12.03
N TYR A 462 18.97 24.46 -12.65
CA TYR A 462 18.55 23.87 -13.93
C TYR A 462 17.43 22.86 -13.66
N GLY A 463 16.50 22.69 -14.59
CA GLY A 463 15.62 21.53 -14.54
C GLY A 463 16.31 20.30 -15.11
N SER A 464 15.91 19.11 -14.66
CA SER A 464 16.39 17.83 -15.20
C SER A 464 15.22 16.99 -15.69
N TYR A 465 15.44 16.23 -16.75
CA TYR A 465 14.56 15.15 -17.15
C TYR A 465 14.67 14.00 -16.17
N GLY A 466 13.54 13.46 -15.73
CA GLY A 466 13.51 12.06 -15.31
C GLY A 466 13.67 11.22 -16.57
N VAL A 467 14.78 10.50 -16.69
CA VAL A 467 15.07 9.63 -17.83
C VAL A 467 14.80 8.18 -17.48
N LEU A 468 14.35 7.42 -18.47
CA LEU A 468 14.16 5.98 -18.42
C LEU A 468 14.48 5.43 -19.81
N LEU A 469 15.32 4.39 -19.87
CA LEU A 469 15.69 3.73 -21.10
C LEU A 469 14.81 2.48 -21.25
N ALA A 470 14.03 2.39 -22.32
CA ALA A 470 13.17 1.24 -22.56
C ALA A 470 13.34 0.81 -24.01
N ASP A 471 13.91 -0.37 -24.21
CA ASP A 471 14.37 -0.85 -25.52
C ASP A 471 15.33 0.19 -26.14
N ASP A 472 15.10 0.60 -27.39
CA ASP A 472 15.91 1.58 -28.11
C ASP A 472 15.34 3.00 -27.99
N ILE A 473 14.61 3.30 -26.91
CA ILE A 473 13.92 4.58 -26.68
C ILE A 473 14.26 5.17 -25.30
N VAL A 474 14.54 6.47 -25.26
CA VAL A 474 14.61 7.26 -24.02
C VAL A 474 13.32 8.01 -23.78
N TYR A 475 12.69 7.76 -22.63
CA TYR A 475 11.60 8.57 -22.11
C TYR A 475 12.15 9.65 -21.17
N ALA A 476 12.04 10.90 -21.58
CA ALA A 476 12.53 12.05 -20.82
C ALA A 476 11.34 12.88 -20.31
N VAL A 477 10.95 12.64 -19.05
CA VAL A 477 9.74 13.21 -18.44
C VAL A 477 10.08 14.38 -17.52
N ASN A 478 9.40 15.52 -17.74
CA ASN A 478 9.74 16.79 -17.11
C ASN A 478 8.65 17.39 -16.20
N GLU A 479 9.08 18.23 -15.26
CA GLU A 479 8.19 19.14 -14.56
C GLU A 479 7.83 20.34 -15.46
N LYS A 480 6.61 20.86 -15.33
CA LYS A 480 6.06 21.92 -16.20
C LYS A 480 6.99 23.15 -16.37
N ARG A 481 7.75 23.56 -15.34
CA ARG A 481 8.65 24.72 -15.41
C ARG A 481 9.94 24.42 -16.16
N VAL A 482 10.35 23.15 -16.25
CA VAL A 482 11.58 22.70 -16.91
C VAL A 482 11.38 22.66 -18.42
N GLY A 483 10.26 22.10 -18.87
CA GLY A 483 9.95 21.95 -20.28
C GLY A 483 8.85 20.92 -20.51
N LYS A 484 8.61 20.60 -21.78
CA LYS A 484 7.75 19.48 -22.18
C LYS A 484 8.49 18.16 -22.00
N SER A 485 7.75 17.09 -21.76
CA SER A 485 8.29 15.73 -21.82
C SER A 485 8.51 15.33 -23.28
N VAL A 486 9.56 14.55 -23.55
CA VAL A 486 9.95 14.11 -24.88
C VAL A 486 10.27 12.62 -24.90
N ILE A 487 10.12 12.01 -26.07
CA ILE A 487 10.52 10.62 -26.36
C ILE A 487 11.61 10.72 -27.43
N ILE A 488 12.71 10.01 -27.23
CA ILE A 488 13.92 10.14 -28.04
C ILE A 488 14.33 8.76 -28.54
N ASP A 489 14.50 8.63 -29.84
CA ASP A 489 15.09 7.43 -30.44
C ASP A 489 16.60 7.36 -30.12
N CYS A 490 17.07 6.23 -29.59
CA CYS A 490 18.45 6.10 -29.13
C CYS A 490 19.47 6.11 -30.28
N ALA A 491 19.13 5.59 -31.45
CA ALA A 491 20.06 5.54 -32.58
C ALA A 491 20.27 6.92 -33.22
N THR A 492 19.19 7.66 -33.41
CA THR A 492 19.17 8.89 -34.24
C THR A 492 19.11 10.17 -33.42
N GLY A 493 18.70 10.11 -32.15
CA GLY A 493 18.41 11.30 -31.34
C GLY A 493 17.12 12.02 -31.77
N LYS A 494 16.33 11.42 -32.68
CA LYS A 494 15.07 12.01 -33.17
C LYS A 494 14.08 12.16 -32.03
N ILE A 495 13.64 13.40 -31.80
CA ILE A 495 12.69 13.76 -30.77
C ILE A 495 11.25 13.66 -31.31
N THR A 496 10.39 12.97 -30.58
CA THR A 496 8.93 13.06 -30.75
C THR A 496 8.29 13.68 -29.50
N GLN A 497 7.34 14.60 -29.70
CA GLN A 497 6.65 15.23 -28.59
C GLN A 497 5.64 14.25 -27.98
N ALA A 498 5.75 14.01 -26.67
CA ALA A 498 4.77 13.25 -25.93
C ALA A 498 3.48 14.07 -25.74
N LYS A 499 2.61 14.15 -26.77
CA LYS A 499 1.39 14.99 -26.77
C LYS A 499 0.45 14.72 -25.59
N ASN A 500 0.53 13.55 -24.97
CA ASN A 500 -0.38 13.08 -23.93
C ASN A 500 0.27 12.83 -22.56
N MET A 501 1.57 13.10 -22.37
CA MET A 501 2.21 12.91 -21.06
C MET A 501 2.01 14.12 -20.14
N PRO A 502 1.31 13.99 -18.99
CA PRO A 502 1.19 15.06 -18.03
C PRO A 502 2.56 15.45 -17.42
N PRO A 503 2.74 16.71 -17.01
CA PRO A 503 3.99 17.11 -16.38
C PRO A 503 4.19 16.39 -15.05
N LYS A 504 5.39 15.82 -14.87
CA LYS A 504 5.82 15.20 -13.62
C LYS A 504 5.82 16.22 -12.47
N LYS A 505 5.60 15.74 -11.25
CA LYS A 505 5.83 16.48 -10.00
C LYS A 505 6.92 15.81 -9.15
N SER A 506 7.47 16.59 -8.23
CA SER A 506 8.66 16.37 -7.39
C SER A 506 8.83 14.99 -6.72
N CYS A 507 10.05 14.76 -6.20
CA CYS A 507 10.59 13.61 -5.47
C CYS A 507 10.51 12.21 -6.13
N ALA A 508 9.36 11.71 -6.60
CA ALA A 508 9.30 10.32 -7.06
C ALA A 508 10.10 10.03 -8.34
N ARG A 509 10.77 8.87 -8.39
CA ARG A 509 11.48 8.35 -9.57
C ARG A 509 10.49 8.03 -10.70
N LEU A 510 10.95 8.21 -11.95
CA LEU A 510 10.29 7.66 -13.13
C LEU A 510 10.65 6.18 -13.19
N THR A 511 9.66 5.31 -13.20
CA THR A 511 9.85 3.86 -13.34
C THR A 511 9.00 3.34 -14.50
N GLY A 512 9.29 2.15 -15.00
CA GLY A 512 8.46 1.53 -16.01
C GLY A 512 8.60 0.03 -16.08
N ASN A 513 7.75 -0.57 -16.89
CA ASN A 513 7.83 -1.95 -17.31
C ASN A 513 7.44 -2.09 -18.79
N ASN A 514 7.31 -3.32 -19.29
CA ASN A 514 6.96 -3.54 -20.69
C ASN A 514 5.60 -2.96 -21.11
N ASP A 515 4.63 -2.84 -20.20
CA ASP A 515 3.30 -2.29 -20.47
C ASP A 515 3.25 -0.75 -20.31
N SER A 516 3.90 -0.21 -19.27
CA SER A 516 3.59 1.12 -18.78
C SER A 516 4.76 1.87 -18.14
N LEU A 517 4.66 3.20 -18.15
CA LEU A 517 5.51 4.12 -17.37
C LEU A 517 4.74 4.69 -16.19
N PHE A 518 5.43 4.90 -15.07
CA PHE A 518 4.84 5.42 -13.84
C PHE A 518 5.64 6.58 -13.27
N TYR A 519 4.95 7.67 -12.95
CA TYR A 519 5.54 8.79 -12.22
C TYR A 519 4.47 9.61 -11.52
N ARG A 520 4.92 10.44 -10.58
CA ARG A 520 4.04 11.32 -9.80
C ARG A 520 3.58 12.51 -10.64
N VAL A 521 2.29 12.81 -10.58
CA VAL A 521 1.69 14.08 -11.06
C VAL A 521 1.19 14.92 -9.87
N LYS A 522 0.37 15.95 -10.13
CA LYS A 522 -0.20 16.82 -9.08
C LYS A 522 -1.16 16.00 -8.20
N GLU A 523 -0.62 15.40 -7.14
CA GLU A 523 -1.30 14.34 -6.36
C GLU A 523 -1.56 13.08 -7.21
N GLY A 524 -1.51 11.89 -6.62
CA GLY A 524 -1.65 10.61 -7.32
C GLY A 524 -0.47 10.20 -8.24
N THR A 525 -0.70 9.15 -9.01
CA THR A 525 0.23 8.51 -9.95
C THR A 525 -0.30 8.63 -11.38
N SER A 526 0.56 8.97 -12.34
CA SER A 526 0.26 8.84 -13.77
C SER A 526 0.80 7.51 -14.26
N ARG A 527 -0.01 6.80 -15.03
CA ARG A 527 0.37 5.67 -15.88
C ARG A 527 0.41 6.15 -17.31
N ILE A 528 1.46 5.83 -18.06
CA ILE A 528 1.49 6.01 -19.52
C ILE A 528 1.56 4.63 -20.15
N ASP A 529 0.54 4.28 -20.94
CA ASP A 529 0.56 3.11 -21.81
C ASP A 529 1.64 3.33 -22.88
N ARG A 530 2.61 2.40 -22.97
CA ARG A 530 3.74 2.52 -23.91
C ARG A 530 3.33 2.33 -25.37
N ASN A 531 2.29 1.53 -25.63
CA ASN A 531 1.82 1.24 -26.99
C ASN A 531 1.04 2.43 -27.56
N SER A 532 0.11 2.98 -26.78
CA SER A 532 -0.78 4.06 -27.24
C SER A 532 -0.30 5.47 -26.87
N ASN A 533 0.72 5.59 -26.01
CA ASN A 533 1.13 6.85 -25.37
C ASN A 533 0.00 7.55 -24.60
N LYS A 534 -1.07 6.84 -24.24
CA LYS A 534 -2.20 7.39 -23.50
C LYS A 534 -1.88 7.46 -22.01
N ALA A 535 -2.21 8.60 -21.40
CA ALA A 535 -2.07 8.79 -19.97
C ALA A 535 -3.36 8.41 -19.21
N GLU A 536 -3.19 7.75 -18.07
CA GLU A 536 -4.25 7.40 -17.13
C GLU A 536 -3.86 7.79 -15.71
N TYR A 537 -4.85 8.11 -14.89
CA TYR A 537 -4.64 8.65 -13.56
C TYR A 537 -5.05 7.67 -12.47
N ILE A 538 -4.04 7.13 -11.77
CA ILE A 538 -4.23 6.36 -10.54
C ILE A 538 -4.26 7.36 -9.37
N SER A 539 -5.46 7.82 -9.08
CA SER A 539 -5.74 8.89 -8.11
C SER A 539 -5.59 8.53 -6.61
N PRO A 540 -5.77 7.28 -6.14
CA PRO A 540 -5.82 7.00 -4.70
C PRO A 540 -4.46 7.01 -4.02
N MET A 541 -3.39 6.74 -4.79
CA MET A 541 -2.05 6.48 -4.28
C MET A 541 -0.98 7.24 -5.06
N ARG A 542 0.10 7.62 -4.36
CA ARG A 542 1.23 8.36 -4.90
C ARG A 542 2.49 7.49 -4.89
N PRO A 543 3.35 7.54 -5.92
CA PRO A 543 4.59 6.78 -5.93
C PRO A 543 5.52 7.19 -4.79
N GLY A 544 6.32 6.24 -4.29
CA GLY A 544 7.30 6.50 -3.23
C GLY A 544 8.32 7.54 -3.66
N CYS A 545 8.74 8.40 -2.73
CA CYS A 545 9.64 9.53 -3.02
C CYS A 545 11.02 9.11 -3.53
N ASN A 546 11.48 7.89 -3.27
CA ASN A 546 12.81 7.41 -3.67
C ASN A 546 12.69 6.29 -4.72
N ASP A 547 11.77 5.34 -4.50
CA ASP A 547 11.63 4.16 -5.36
C ASP A 547 10.80 4.39 -6.63
N GLY A 548 9.79 5.27 -6.58
CA GLY A 548 8.75 5.32 -7.60
C GLY A 548 7.70 4.22 -7.41
N VAL A 549 7.23 3.63 -8.52
CA VAL A 549 6.40 2.42 -8.53
C VAL A 549 7.27 1.25 -8.94
N ILE A 550 7.48 0.27 -8.06
CA ILE A 550 8.33 -0.89 -8.35
C ILE A 550 7.49 -1.94 -9.07
N THR A 551 8.01 -2.51 -10.16
CA THR A 551 7.44 -3.70 -10.80
C THR A 551 8.28 -4.91 -10.44
N THR A 552 7.68 -5.94 -9.85
CA THR A 552 8.38 -7.17 -9.49
C THR A 552 7.41 -8.34 -9.35
N GLY A 553 7.80 -9.52 -9.82
CA GLY A 553 7.02 -10.75 -9.63
C GLY A 553 5.61 -10.70 -10.23
N GLY A 554 5.39 -9.93 -11.30
CA GLY A 554 4.08 -9.74 -11.92
C GLY A 554 3.14 -8.76 -11.20
N LEU A 555 3.64 -8.00 -10.21
CA LEU A 555 2.88 -6.99 -9.45
C LEU A 555 3.49 -5.59 -9.56
N LEU A 556 2.67 -4.57 -9.33
CA LEU A 556 3.11 -3.19 -9.13
C LEU A 556 3.03 -2.82 -7.65
N HIS A 557 4.05 -2.12 -7.15
CA HIS A 557 4.21 -1.78 -5.74
C HIS A 557 4.41 -0.29 -5.48
N TRP A 558 3.65 0.23 -4.51
CA TRP A 558 3.81 1.54 -3.92
C TRP A 558 4.35 1.40 -2.50
N GLY A 559 5.39 2.17 -2.22
CA GLY A 559 5.97 2.26 -0.88
C GLY A 559 5.13 3.09 0.10
N PRO A 560 5.50 3.02 1.40
CA PRO A 560 4.81 3.69 2.50
C PRO A 560 4.98 5.21 2.41
N MET A 561 4.17 5.96 3.15
CA MET A 561 4.19 7.43 3.05
C MET A 561 5.34 8.06 3.82
N ILE A 562 6.16 8.80 3.08
CA ILE A 562 7.40 9.37 3.61
C ILE A 562 7.25 10.85 4.00
N CYS A 563 6.63 11.67 3.16
CA CYS A 563 6.54 13.13 3.36
C CYS A 563 5.21 13.58 4.00
N GLY A 564 4.38 12.65 4.48
CA GLY A 564 3.05 12.96 4.99
C GLY A 564 2.07 13.51 3.96
N CYS A 565 2.35 13.35 2.66
CA CYS A 565 1.49 13.87 1.59
C CYS A 565 0.35 12.90 1.32
N GLU A 566 -0.51 12.72 2.31
CA GLU A 566 -1.59 11.73 2.37
C GLU A 566 -2.59 11.89 1.21
N LEU A 567 -3.01 10.75 0.66
CA LEU A 567 -4.08 10.59 -0.31
C LEU A 567 -5.09 9.58 0.26
N SER A 568 -5.92 8.98 -0.58
CA SER A 568 -6.97 8.07 -0.11
C SER A 568 -6.48 6.72 0.36
N LEU A 569 -5.38 6.25 -0.23
CA LEU A 569 -4.72 5.03 0.20
C LEU A 569 -3.25 5.31 0.47
N PHE A 570 -2.78 4.85 1.61
CA PHE A 570 -1.37 4.90 2.02
C PHE A 570 -0.96 3.66 2.83
N GLY A 571 0.32 3.31 2.70
CA GLY A 571 0.93 2.09 3.23
C GLY A 571 1.78 1.41 2.17
N GLN A 572 2.18 0.16 2.42
CA GLN A 572 2.67 -0.71 1.36
C GLN A 572 1.45 -1.17 0.55
N ILE A 573 1.39 -0.81 -0.73
CA ILE A 573 0.25 -1.17 -1.57
C ILE A 573 0.75 -1.91 -2.79
N ALA A 574 0.05 -2.99 -3.14
CA ALA A 574 0.28 -3.66 -4.41
C ALA A 574 -1.01 -3.72 -5.23
N VAL A 575 -0.86 -3.68 -6.55
CA VAL A 575 -1.94 -4.02 -7.48
C VAL A 575 -1.46 -5.12 -8.43
N SER A 576 -2.39 -5.98 -8.83
CA SER A 576 -2.19 -7.05 -9.80
C SER A 576 -2.95 -6.75 -11.08
N SER A 577 -2.49 -7.31 -12.19
CA SER A 577 -3.25 -7.35 -13.44
C SER A 577 -4.59 -8.04 -13.20
N CYS A 578 -5.68 -7.49 -13.71
CA CYS A 578 -7.00 -8.08 -13.59
C CYS A 578 -7.67 -8.26 -14.96
N ASN A 579 -8.53 -9.27 -15.04
CA ASN A 579 -9.42 -9.44 -16.19
C ASN A 579 -10.70 -8.62 -15.96
N GLU A 580 -11.51 -8.54 -17.01
CA GLU A 580 -12.80 -7.89 -16.93
C GLU A 580 -13.67 -8.49 -15.81
N ILE A 581 -14.15 -7.62 -14.93
CA ILE A 581 -14.97 -8.00 -13.78
C ILE A 581 -16.38 -8.31 -14.27
N THR A 582 -16.71 -9.59 -14.37
CA THR A 582 -18.08 -10.07 -14.61
C THR A 582 -18.86 -10.03 -13.30
N ARG A 583 -20.09 -9.52 -13.33
CA ARG A 583 -20.88 -9.22 -12.14
C ARG A 583 -21.82 -10.37 -11.79
N THR A 584 -21.50 -11.15 -10.77
CA THR A 584 -22.36 -12.18 -10.18
C THR A 584 -22.97 -11.67 -8.88
N LYS A 585 -24.23 -11.22 -8.96
CA LYS A 585 -24.98 -10.74 -7.80
C LYS A 585 -25.83 -11.87 -7.24
N THR A 586 -25.90 -11.96 -5.92
CA THR A 586 -26.72 -12.99 -5.27
C THR A 586 -27.43 -12.41 -4.06
N LEU A 587 -28.76 -12.44 -4.11
CA LEU A 587 -29.63 -12.35 -2.94
C LEU A 587 -29.82 -13.77 -2.39
N GLU A 588 -29.39 -14.02 -1.16
CA GLU A 588 -29.70 -15.26 -0.44
C GLU A 588 -30.80 -14.97 0.57
N ILE A 589 -31.97 -15.55 0.36
CA ILE A 589 -33.04 -15.58 1.35
C ILE A 589 -32.78 -16.77 2.28
N VAL A 590 -32.46 -16.48 3.54
CA VAL A 590 -32.05 -17.48 4.53
C VAL A 590 -33.25 -17.95 5.34
N ASN A 591 -34.10 -17.03 5.76
CA ASN A 591 -35.30 -17.34 6.54
C ASN A 591 -36.51 -16.54 6.03
N LYS A 592 -37.45 -17.23 5.38
CA LYS A 592 -38.75 -16.66 4.99
C LYS A 592 -39.73 -16.75 6.16
N LYS A 593 -39.55 -15.91 7.18
CA LYS A 593 -40.57 -15.76 8.22
C LYS A 593 -41.77 -15.00 7.66
N LEU A 594 -42.96 -15.61 7.77
CA LEU A 594 -44.22 -15.00 7.33
C LEU A 594 -44.60 -13.76 8.16
N LYS A 595 -44.24 -13.74 9.46
CA LYS A 595 -44.44 -12.61 10.36
C LYS A 595 -43.23 -12.47 11.28
N LEU A 596 -42.69 -11.27 11.37
CA LEU A 596 -41.60 -10.95 12.31
C LEU A 596 -42.17 -10.60 13.67
N ASN A 597 -41.36 -10.80 14.72
CA ASN A 597 -41.67 -10.33 16.05
C ASN A 597 -41.82 -8.81 16.05
N ASN A 598 -42.87 -8.32 16.71
CA ASN A 598 -43.12 -6.89 16.80
C ASN A 598 -42.00 -6.22 17.61
N PHE A 599 -41.36 -5.22 17.02
CA PHE A 599 -40.24 -4.49 17.60
C PHE A 599 -40.40 -2.99 17.32
N PRO A 600 -41.45 -2.36 17.88
CA PRO A 600 -41.86 -1.01 17.47
C PRO A 600 -40.86 0.06 17.92
N ILE A 601 -40.75 1.13 17.12
CA ILE A 601 -40.00 2.34 17.47
C ILE A 601 -40.76 3.08 18.57
N LYS A 602 -40.04 3.55 19.59
CA LYS A 602 -40.54 4.40 20.68
C LYS A 602 -40.13 5.85 20.48
N GLU A 603 -40.82 6.74 21.18
CA GLU A 603 -40.41 8.12 21.33
C GLU A 603 -38.98 8.19 21.88
N ASN A 604 -38.12 8.99 21.23
CA ASN A 604 -36.69 9.13 21.50
C ASN A 604 -35.77 7.95 21.13
N ASP A 605 -36.26 6.93 20.41
CA ASP A 605 -35.38 5.91 19.85
C ASP A 605 -34.38 6.51 18.84
N TRP A 606 -33.14 6.03 18.89
CA TRP A 606 -32.04 6.42 18.02
C TRP A 606 -31.80 5.32 16.98
N LYS A 607 -32.70 5.22 16.00
CA LYS A 607 -32.79 4.07 15.07
C LYS A 607 -31.71 3.98 13.99
N SER A 608 -30.95 5.06 13.78
CA SER A 608 -29.99 5.21 12.70
C SER A 608 -28.71 5.86 13.21
N TYR A 609 -27.57 5.60 12.56
CA TYR A 609 -26.35 6.33 12.91
C TYR A 609 -26.57 7.83 12.71
N LYS A 610 -26.24 8.63 13.73
CA LYS A 610 -26.56 10.05 13.76
C LYS A 610 -28.04 10.36 13.55
N LYS A 611 -28.89 9.54 14.18
CA LYS A 611 -30.34 9.66 14.33
C LYS A 611 -31.19 9.32 13.10
N ASP A 612 -30.80 9.77 11.92
CA ASP A 612 -31.59 9.60 10.69
C ASP A 612 -30.71 9.52 9.41
N ALA A 613 -31.35 9.33 8.26
CA ALA A 613 -30.68 9.19 6.97
C ALA A 613 -29.95 10.45 6.49
N THR A 614 -30.29 11.63 7.05
CA THR A 614 -29.57 12.89 6.80
C THR A 614 -28.33 13.03 7.68
N ARG A 615 -28.16 12.13 8.65
CA ARG A 615 -27.06 12.13 9.62
C ARG A 615 -27.04 13.38 10.49
N SER A 616 -28.23 13.87 10.87
CA SER A 616 -28.44 15.15 11.56
C SER A 616 -27.74 15.27 12.91
N SER A 617 -27.52 14.16 13.62
CA SER A 617 -26.94 14.12 14.98
C SER A 617 -27.68 15.00 16.01
N PHE A 618 -28.93 15.39 15.76
CA PHE A 618 -29.59 16.43 16.55
C PHE A 618 -30.73 15.90 17.43
N VAL A 619 -30.72 16.27 18.71
CA VAL A 619 -31.85 16.09 19.65
C VAL A 619 -32.19 17.44 20.29
N ARG A 620 -33.47 17.69 20.56
CA ARG A 620 -33.93 18.97 21.12
C ARG A 620 -33.62 19.11 22.60
N GLU A 621 -33.64 18.01 23.34
CA GLU A 621 -33.48 17.99 24.79
C GLU A 621 -32.46 16.92 25.20
N ILE A 622 -31.58 17.27 26.13
CA ILE A 622 -30.60 16.37 26.73
C ILE A 622 -30.74 16.54 28.25
N PRO A 623 -30.71 15.46 29.05
CA PRO A 623 -30.74 15.57 30.51
C PRO A 623 -29.56 16.41 31.01
N LEU A 624 -29.83 17.40 31.88
CA LEU A 624 -28.80 18.25 32.49
C LEU A 624 -27.88 17.47 33.45
N THR A 625 -28.39 16.38 34.02
CA THR A 625 -27.66 15.49 34.92
C THR A 625 -27.73 14.07 34.40
N ILE A 626 -26.56 13.45 34.20
CA ILE A 626 -26.42 12.04 33.83
C ILE A 626 -25.68 11.30 34.94
N LYS A 627 -26.09 10.06 35.21
CA LYS A 627 -25.36 9.13 36.07
C LYS A 627 -25.14 7.81 35.35
N GLU A 628 -23.99 7.18 35.56
CA GLU A 628 -23.72 5.85 35.00
C GLU A 628 -24.76 4.86 35.55
N LYS A 629 -25.49 4.19 34.65
CA LYS A 629 -26.46 3.16 35.02
C LYS A 629 -25.80 1.77 35.11
N TRP A 630 -24.90 1.48 34.18
CA TRP A 630 -24.10 0.26 34.11
C TRP A 630 -22.92 0.48 33.16
N SER A 631 -21.89 -0.35 33.32
CA SER A 631 -20.78 -0.49 32.37
C SER A 631 -20.50 -1.96 32.12
N LYS A 632 -20.21 -2.32 30.87
CA LYS A 632 -19.92 -3.70 30.49
C LYS A 632 -18.89 -3.78 29.37
N LYS A 633 -17.92 -4.68 29.56
CA LYS A 633 -16.96 -5.06 28.53
C LYS A 633 -17.58 -6.14 27.62
N ILE A 634 -17.94 -5.76 26.39
CA ILE A 634 -18.59 -6.65 25.41
C ILE A 634 -17.58 -7.48 24.59
N SER A 635 -16.40 -6.91 24.29
CA SER A 635 -15.35 -7.57 23.52
C SER A 635 -13.97 -7.23 24.09
N SER A 636 -13.05 -8.20 24.02
CA SER A 636 -11.68 -8.06 24.50
C SER A 636 -10.72 -7.43 23.47
N SER A 637 -11.06 -7.39 22.17
CA SER A 637 -10.02 -7.27 21.13
C SER A 637 -10.21 -6.21 20.04
N LYS A 638 -11.36 -5.54 19.87
CA LYS A 638 -11.53 -4.49 18.83
C LYS A 638 -12.60 -3.44 19.16
N MET A 639 -12.47 -2.29 18.48
CA MET A 639 -13.39 -1.14 18.52
C MET A 639 -14.82 -1.53 18.12
N LEU A 640 -15.80 -1.16 18.95
CA LEU A 640 -17.23 -1.22 18.62
C LEU A 640 -17.62 -0.06 17.70
N THR A 641 -18.64 -0.26 16.87
CA THR A 641 -19.29 0.84 16.16
C THR A 641 -20.02 1.74 17.16
N ALA A 642 -20.39 2.96 16.74
CA ALA A 642 -21.38 3.72 17.48
C ALA A 642 -22.68 2.90 17.64
N PRO A 643 -23.41 3.06 18.76
CA PRO A 643 -24.65 2.35 18.98
C PRO A 643 -25.82 3.00 18.24
N ILE A 644 -26.80 2.16 17.87
CA ILE A 644 -28.19 2.59 17.67
C ILE A 644 -29.04 2.00 18.80
N ILE A 645 -30.13 2.67 19.17
CA ILE A 645 -31.00 2.25 20.26
C ILE A 645 -32.44 2.24 19.77
N VAL A 646 -33.05 1.06 19.78
CA VAL A 646 -34.46 0.87 19.40
C VAL A 646 -35.13 -0.04 20.41
N ASN A 647 -36.32 0.35 20.88
CA ASN A 647 -37.11 -0.44 21.82
C ASN A 647 -36.30 -0.98 23.01
N LYS A 648 -35.60 -0.08 23.72
CA LYS A 648 -34.73 -0.42 24.88
C LYS A 648 -33.64 -1.47 24.56
N THR A 649 -33.19 -1.53 23.32
CA THR A 649 -32.15 -2.45 22.86
C THR A 649 -31.08 -1.68 22.11
N ILE A 650 -29.84 -1.83 22.55
CA ILE A 650 -28.65 -1.25 21.93
C ILE A 650 -28.12 -2.23 20.89
N PHE A 651 -27.93 -1.79 19.66
CA PHE A 651 -27.30 -2.57 18.60
C PHE A 651 -25.93 -2.00 18.26
N VAL A 652 -24.92 -2.86 18.22
CA VAL A 652 -23.53 -2.52 17.88
C VAL A 652 -22.89 -3.63 17.03
N GLY A 653 -22.00 -3.23 16.13
CA GLY A 653 -21.10 -4.13 15.42
C GLY A 653 -19.66 -4.00 15.93
N ASN A 654 -18.77 -4.90 15.48
CA ASN A 654 -17.34 -4.79 15.72
C ASN A 654 -16.48 -5.17 14.50
N ARG A 655 -15.18 -4.88 14.57
CA ARG A 655 -14.22 -5.21 13.50
C ARG A 655 -13.90 -6.71 13.33
N ASN A 656 -14.37 -7.57 14.23
CA ASN A 656 -14.27 -9.03 14.04
C ASN A 656 -15.52 -9.61 13.36
N GLY A 657 -16.47 -8.75 12.97
CA GLY A 657 -17.70 -9.13 12.29
C GLY A 657 -18.83 -9.57 13.21
N ALA A 658 -18.71 -9.41 14.53
CA ALA A 658 -19.80 -9.73 15.46
C ALA A 658 -20.81 -8.58 15.56
N VAL A 659 -22.09 -8.94 15.65
CA VAL A 659 -23.23 -8.04 15.86
C VAL A 659 -23.85 -8.41 17.20
N TYR A 660 -24.10 -7.42 18.06
CA TYR A 660 -24.68 -7.62 19.37
C TYR A 660 -25.98 -6.83 19.50
N ALA A 661 -26.99 -7.45 20.10
CA ALA A 661 -28.12 -6.77 20.70
C ALA A 661 -28.01 -6.84 22.22
N ILE A 662 -28.04 -5.68 22.86
CA ILE A 662 -27.76 -5.52 24.27
C ILE A 662 -28.97 -4.86 24.92
N ASN A 663 -29.41 -5.37 26.08
CA ASN A 663 -30.45 -4.74 26.85
C ASN A 663 -29.96 -3.40 27.41
N SER A 664 -30.68 -2.31 27.12
CA SER A 664 -30.28 -0.98 27.57
C SER A 664 -30.43 -0.78 29.09
N SER A 665 -31.17 -1.64 29.79
CA SER A 665 -31.35 -1.52 31.24
C SER A 665 -30.16 -1.98 32.07
N ASP A 666 -29.46 -3.03 31.64
CA ASP A 666 -28.46 -3.75 32.45
C ASP A 666 -27.22 -4.22 31.67
N GLY A 667 -27.16 -3.99 30.35
CA GLY A 667 -26.05 -4.43 29.51
C GLY A 667 -26.03 -5.94 29.20
N SER A 668 -27.05 -6.72 29.57
CA SER A 668 -27.15 -8.14 29.21
C SER A 668 -27.22 -8.33 27.67
N ILE A 669 -26.55 -9.35 27.14
CA ILE A 669 -26.57 -9.64 25.70
C ILE A 669 -27.86 -10.42 25.43
N LYS A 670 -28.77 -9.84 24.62
CA LYS A 670 -30.01 -10.51 24.20
C LYS A 670 -29.74 -11.57 23.14
N TRP A 671 -28.98 -11.18 22.11
CA TRP A 671 -28.54 -12.10 21.06
C TRP A 671 -27.23 -11.62 20.44
N LYS A 672 -26.60 -12.54 19.70
CA LYS A 672 -25.35 -12.31 18.99
C LYS A 672 -25.35 -13.00 17.63
N ALA A 673 -24.88 -12.30 16.61
CA ALA A 673 -24.74 -12.80 15.25
C ALA A 673 -23.36 -12.46 14.67
N TYR A 674 -23.07 -13.00 13.47
CA TYR A 674 -21.78 -12.82 12.81
C TYR A 674 -21.91 -12.56 11.30
N THR A 675 -21.03 -11.71 10.80
CA THR A 675 -20.67 -11.51 9.40
C THR A 675 -19.30 -12.17 9.12
N ALA A 676 -18.79 -12.12 7.88
CA ALA A 676 -17.51 -12.75 7.54
C ALA A 676 -16.28 -11.83 7.71
N ALA A 677 -16.48 -10.53 7.85
CA ALA A 677 -15.40 -9.55 8.01
C ALA A 677 -15.83 -8.36 8.88
N ALA A 678 -14.97 -7.35 8.98
CA ALA A 678 -15.17 -6.21 9.86
C ALA A 678 -16.47 -5.43 9.60
N ILE A 679 -17.16 -5.06 10.67
CA ILE A 679 -18.24 -4.07 10.64
C ILE A 679 -17.63 -2.74 11.11
N THR A 680 -17.59 -1.76 10.20
CA THR A 680 -16.94 -0.47 10.47
C THR A 680 -17.92 0.71 10.60
N TYR A 681 -19.20 0.47 10.30
CA TYR A 681 -20.29 1.43 10.47
C TYR A 681 -21.40 0.85 11.34
N PRO A 682 -22.13 1.71 12.07
CA PRO A 682 -23.23 1.24 12.91
C PRO A 682 -24.33 0.52 12.13
N PRO A 683 -25.07 -0.37 12.80
CA PRO A 683 -26.27 -0.95 12.22
C PRO A 683 -27.35 0.11 11.93
N GLU A 684 -28.29 -0.23 11.06
CA GLU A 684 -29.49 0.57 10.74
C GLU A 684 -30.76 -0.22 11.07
N TYR A 685 -31.78 0.44 11.62
CA TYR A 685 -33.07 -0.19 11.89
C TYR A 685 -34.16 0.25 10.91
N TYR A 686 -34.90 -0.71 10.36
CA TYR A 686 -36.12 -0.46 9.60
C TYR A 686 -37.07 -1.66 9.68
N ASP A 687 -38.37 -1.44 9.96
CA ASP A 687 -39.42 -2.46 9.89
C ASP A 687 -39.08 -3.78 10.62
N ASN A 688 -38.78 -3.69 11.92
CA ASN A 688 -38.42 -4.83 12.80
C ASN A 688 -37.12 -5.56 12.39
N LYS A 689 -36.29 -4.96 11.54
CA LYS A 689 -35.04 -5.53 11.03
C LYS A 689 -33.85 -4.64 11.38
N ILE A 690 -32.70 -5.28 11.54
CA ILE A 690 -31.40 -4.64 11.70
C ILE A 690 -30.54 -4.96 10.49
N PHE A 691 -30.02 -3.92 9.84
CA PHE A 691 -29.17 -4.00 8.66
C PHE A 691 -27.73 -3.69 9.02
N VAL A 692 -26.82 -4.51 8.51
CA VAL A 692 -25.38 -4.35 8.75
C VAL A 692 -24.64 -4.41 7.41
N ALA A 693 -23.79 -3.41 7.18
CA ALA A 693 -22.81 -3.40 6.10
C ALA A 693 -21.48 -3.99 6.59
N SER A 694 -21.03 -5.05 5.93
CA SER A 694 -19.78 -5.73 6.28
C SER A 694 -18.70 -5.48 5.24
N ALA A 695 -17.44 -5.45 5.71
CA ALA A 695 -16.26 -5.37 4.85
C ALA A 695 -16.11 -6.60 3.93
N ASP A 696 -16.90 -7.66 4.13
CA ASP A 696 -16.97 -8.82 3.21
C ASP A 696 -17.76 -8.53 1.91
N GLY A 697 -18.26 -7.30 1.74
CA GLY A 697 -19.00 -6.87 0.55
C GLY A 697 -20.45 -7.35 0.55
N LYS A 698 -21.02 -7.68 1.72
CA LYS A 698 -22.41 -8.12 1.86
C LYS A 698 -23.18 -7.23 2.84
N ILE A 699 -24.45 -7.03 2.53
CA ILE A 699 -25.45 -6.49 3.46
C ILE A 699 -26.11 -7.66 4.15
N TYR A 700 -26.22 -7.60 5.47
CA TYR A 700 -26.91 -8.59 6.28
C TYR A 700 -28.17 -7.98 6.88
N CYS A 701 -29.28 -8.69 6.79
CA CYS A 701 -30.55 -8.32 7.40
C CYS A 701 -30.92 -9.34 8.49
N TYR A 702 -30.93 -8.88 9.74
CA TYR A 702 -31.31 -9.68 10.90
C TYR A 702 -32.69 -9.24 11.41
N GLU A 703 -33.44 -10.18 11.98
CA GLU A 703 -34.62 -9.83 12.79
C GLU A 703 -34.17 -9.14 14.08
N ALA A 704 -34.72 -7.95 14.38
CA ALA A 704 -34.27 -7.14 15.50
C ALA A 704 -34.45 -7.81 16.87
N ALA A 705 -35.51 -8.60 17.03
CA ALA A 705 -35.84 -9.26 18.30
C ALA A 705 -34.96 -10.47 18.61
N THR A 706 -34.62 -11.28 17.61
CA THR A 706 -33.99 -12.60 17.80
C THR A 706 -32.56 -12.69 17.28
N GLY A 707 -32.16 -11.81 16.36
CA GLY A 707 -30.88 -11.90 15.66
C GLY A 707 -30.86 -12.93 14.53
N ASP A 708 -32.01 -13.48 14.15
CA ASP A 708 -32.09 -14.44 13.05
C ASP A 708 -31.75 -13.77 11.71
N LEU A 709 -30.86 -14.38 10.95
CA LEU A 709 -30.53 -13.92 9.60
C LEU A 709 -31.71 -14.19 8.66
N LEU A 710 -32.34 -13.13 8.16
CA LEU A 710 -33.49 -13.20 7.25
C LEU A 710 -33.02 -13.34 5.80
N TRP A 711 -32.12 -12.44 5.39
CA TRP A 711 -31.49 -12.45 4.08
C TRP A 711 -30.12 -11.78 4.11
N ARG A 712 -29.30 -12.07 3.10
CA ARG A 712 -28.08 -11.33 2.81
C ARG A 712 -27.96 -11.04 1.33
N PHE A 713 -27.42 -9.88 1.00
CA PHE A 713 -27.25 -9.43 -0.37
C PHE A 713 -25.77 -9.18 -0.67
N HIS A 714 -25.24 -9.89 -1.66
CA HIS A 714 -23.86 -9.74 -2.11
C HIS A 714 -23.77 -8.64 -3.17
N ILE A 715 -23.26 -7.47 -2.75
CA ILE A 715 -23.13 -6.32 -3.65
C ILE A 715 -21.88 -6.40 -4.52
N ALA A 716 -20.86 -7.15 -4.06
CA ALA A 716 -19.62 -7.25 -4.78
C ALA A 716 -19.85 -8.05 -6.07
N PRO A 717 -19.25 -7.64 -7.20
CA PRO A 717 -19.41 -8.33 -8.47
C PRO A 717 -18.86 -9.76 -8.45
N GLN A 718 -17.99 -10.11 -7.50
CA GLN A 718 -17.52 -11.48 -7.29
C GLN A 718 -16.91 -11.61 -5.89
N GLU A 719 -16.86 -12.83 -5.36
CA GLU A 719 -16.15 -13.15 -4.12
C GLU A 719 -14.64 -12.99 -4.33
N ARG A 720 -14.04 -11.98 -3.65
CA ARG A 720 -12.61 -11.69 -3.73
C ARG A 720 -12.14 -10.90 -2.49
N TYR A 721 -11.60 -11.63 -1.51
CA TYR A 721 -10.95 -11.07 -0.34
C TYR A 721 -9.46 -10.78 -0.57
N ILE A 722 -9.02 -9.65 -0.02
CA ILE A 722 -7.64 -9.18 -0.02
C ILE A 722 -7.18 -8.85 1.40
N PRO A 723 -5.86 -8.95 1.68
CA PRO A 723 -5.29 -8.47 2.93
C PRO A 723 -5.28 -6.93 2.98
N VAL A 724 -5.77 -6.37 4.08
CA VAL A 724 -5.74 -4.95 4.39
C VAL A 724 -5.33 -4.77 5.86
N PHE A 725 -4.11 -4.30 6.10
CA PHE A 725 -3.49 -4.13 7.43
C PHE A 725 -3.59 -5.37 8.35
N GLY A 726 -3.42 -6.56 7.76
CA GLY A 726 -3.50 -7.84 8.47
C GLY A 726 -4.92 -8.39 8.66
N GLU A 727 -5.95 -7.66 8.21
CA GLU A 727 -7.34 -8.12 8.14
C GLU A 727 -7.69 -8.60 6.72
N PHE A 728 -8.70 -9.45 6.55
CA PHE A 728 -9.27 -9.79 5.25
C PHE A 728 -10.58 -9.05 5.01
N MET A 729 -10.72 -8.48 3.82
CA MET A 729 -11.95 -7.82 3.37
C MET A 729 -12.14 -7.95 1.86
N SER A 730 -13.37 -7.76 1.39
CA SER A 730 -13.69 -7.71 -0.03
C SER A 730 -13.01 -6.54 -0.72
N THR A 731 -12.66 -6.74 -1.98
CA THR A 731 -12.22 -5.64 -2.87
C THR A 731 -13.32 -4.57 -3.00
N TRP A 732 -14.58 -4.98 -2.81
CA TRP A 732 -15.75 -4.11 -2.76
C TRP A 732 -16.36 -4.07 -1.37
N ALA A 733 -15.51 -3.91 -0.35
CA ALA A 733 -15.93 -3.72 1.03
C ALA A 733 -16.92 -2.55 1.16
N LEU A 734 -17.90 -2.71 2.05
CA LEU A 734 -18.87 -1.66 2.39
C LEU A 734 -18.27 -0.72 3.44
N LEU A 735 -17.59 0.33 2.96
CA LEU A 735 -16.83 1.28 3.79
C LEU A 735 -17.49 2.67 3.94
N CYS A 736 -18.80 2.77 3.67
CA CYS A 736 -19.59 4.01 3.85
C CYS A 736 -20.85 3.84 4.70
N GLY A 737 -21.14 2.62 5.17
CA GLY A 737 -22.37 2.29 5.90
C GLY A 737 -23.60 2.17 5.01
N ILE A 738 -24.77 2.25 5.65
CA ILE A 738 -26.10 2.09 5.04
C ILE A 738 -26.95 3.31 5.43
N VAL A 739 -27.77 3.82 4.52
CA VAL A 739 -28.87 4.75 4.86
C VAL A 739 -30.19 4.17 4.35
N ILE A 740 -31.27 4.36 5.10
CA ILE A 740 -32.60 3.89 4.73
C ILE A 740 -33.58 5.06 4.78
N GLU A 741 -34.32 5.25 3.70
CA GLU A 741 -35.40 6.23 3.59
C GLU A 741 -36.51 5.66 2.73
N ASP A 742 -37.76 5.82 3.17
CA ASP A 742 -38.96 5.33 2.46
C ASP A 742 -38.90 3.85 2.04
N GLY A 743 -38.30 3.02 2.90
CA GLY A 743 -38.13 1.58 2.66
C GLY A 743 -37.06 1.22 1.63
N ILE A 744 -36.28 2.19 1.16
CA ILE A 744 -35.16 1.96 0.26
C ILE A 744 -33.84 2.09 1.03
N LEU A 745 -33.04 1.03 0.94
CA LEU A 745 -31.69 0.93 1.50
C LEU A 745 -30.67 1.36 0.44
N TYR A 746 -29.83 2.33 0.76
CA TYR A 746 -28.71 2.75 -0.08
C TYR A 746 -27.36 2.38 0.55
N THR A 747 -26.41 1.96 -0.29
CA THR A 747 -25.03 1.69 0.13
C THR A 747 -24.02 1.84 -1.01
N VAL A 748 -22.74 1.83 -0.65
CA VAL A 748 -21.59 1.97 -1.57
C VAL A 748 -20.53 0.93 -1.23
N GLY A 749 -20.07 0.20 -2.25
CA GLY A 749 -19.00 -0.79 -2.14
C GLY A 749 -17.82 -0.49 -3.04
N GLY A 750 -16.61 -0.67 -2.51
CA GLY A 750 -15.36 -0.39 -3.23
C GLY A 750 -14.32 0.26 -2.33
N ILE A 751 -13.05 0.16 -2.74
CA ILE A 751 -11.93 0.81 -2.04
C ILE A 751 -11.32 1.89 -2.95
N ALA A 752 -10.99 1.51 -4.18
CA ALA A 752 -10.34 2.37 -5.14
C ALA A 752 -11.13 2.46 -6.44
N ASN A 753 -11.04 3.62 -7.09
CA ASN A 753 -11.76 3.91 -8.32
C ASN A 753 -11.43 2.93 -9.47
N TYR A 754 -10.18 2.44 -9.53
CA TYR A 754 -9.75 1.45 -10.52
C TYR A 754 -10.24 0.02 -10.23
N ASP A 755 -10.68 -0.27 -9.00
CA ASP A 755 -11.33 -1.55 -8.65
C ASP A 755 -12.80 -1.60 -9.08
N LYS A 756 -13.32 -0.50 -9.64
CA LYS A 756 -14.76 -0.17 -9.75
C LYS A 756 -15.38 0.14 -8.39
N ILE A 757 -16.36 1.05 -8.38
CA ILE A 757 -17.14 1.43 -7.19
C ILE A 757 -18.60 1.20 -7.51
N TYR A 758 -19.32 0.47 -6.67
CA TYR A 758 -20.74 0.20 -6.90
C TYR A 758 -21.62 0.92 -5.90
N VAL A 759 -22.59 1.67 -6.41
CA VAL A 759 -23.65 2.33 -5.63
C VAL A 759 -24.95 1.55 -5.85
N TYR A 760 -25.71 1.32 -4.79
CA TYR A 760 -26.91 0.51 -4.81
C TYR A 760 -28.11 1.20 -4.14
N ALA A 761 -29.29 0.92 -4.69
CA ALA A 761 -30.57 1.02 -4.00
C ALA A 761 -31.22 -0.36 -3.95
N ILE A 762 -31.70 -0.74 -2.77
CA ILE A 762 -32.25 -2.07 -2.47
C ILE A 762 -33.55 -1.87 -1.69
N ASP A 763 -34.57 -2.64 -2.01
CA ASP A 763 -35.79 -2.70 -1.20
C ASP A 763 -35.45 -3.30 0.17
N ALA A 764 -35.57 -2.50 1.24
CA ALA A 764 -35.12 -2.89 2.59
C ALA A 764 -35.94 -4.06 3.16
N LYS A 765 -37.16 -4.27 2.69
CA LYS A 765 -38.03 -5.34 3.18
C LYS A 765 -37.64 -6.69 2.59
N THR A 766 -37.38 -6.72 1.28
CA THR A 766 -37.20 -7.95 0.49
C THR A 766 -35.75 -8.26 0.14
N GLY A 767 -34.85 -7.28 0.23
CA GLY A 767 -33.46 -7.38 -0.22
C GLY A 767 -33.29 -7.37 -1.73
N LYS A 768 -34.37 -7.12 -2.50
CA LYS A 768 -34.31 -7.05 -3.97
C LYS A 768 -33.64 -5.75 -4.41
N GLU A 769 -32.76 -5.84 -5.40
CA GLU A 769 -32.16 -4.66 -6.03
C GLU A 769 -33.25 -3.83 -6.73
N ILE A 770 -33.22 -2.51 -6.51
CA ILE A 770 -34.02 -1.54 -7.26
C ILE A 770 -33.17 -1.01 -8.42
N TRP A 771 -31.97 -0.50 -8.11
CA TRP A 771 -31.00 -0.09 -9.12
C TRP A 771 -29.57 -0.21 -8.59
N SER A 772 -28.59 -0.24 -9.50
CA SER A 772 -27.17 -0.10 -9.16
C SER A 772 -26.35 0.53 -10.28
N LYS A 773 -25.24 1.19 -9.92
CA LYS A 773 -24.35 1.88 -10.88
C LYS A 773 -22.88 1.64 -10.55
N ASP A 774 -22.05 1.53 -11.59
CA ASP A 774 -20.59 1.64 -11.47
C ASP A 774 -20.19 3.11 -11.53
N ALA A 775 -19.52 3.59 -10.48
CA ALA A 775 -19.04 4.95 -10.29
C ALA A 775 -17.50 5.04 -10.20
N GLY A 776 -16.79 3.96 -10.54
CA GLY A 776 -15.33 3.90 -10.46
C GLY A 776 -14.61 4.84 -11.42
N VAL A 777 -15.19 5.16 -12.58
CA VAL A 777 -14.64 6.12 -13.53
C VAL A 777 -15.68 7.17 -13.87
N VAL A 778 -15.37 8.43 -13.53
CA VAL A 778 -16.22 9.58 -13.85
C VAL A 778 -15.71 10.32 -15.08
N SER A 779 -14.38 10.41 -15.25
CA SER A 779 -13.76 11.02 -16.42
C SER A 779 -13.08 9.97 -17.28
N LYS A 780 -13.70 9.61 -18.42
CA LYS A 780 -13.11 8.69 -19.41
C LYS A 780 -11.79 9.22 -19.99
N LYS A 781 -11.61 10.53 -20.03
CA LYS A 781 -10.40 11.18 -20.56
C LYS A 781 -9.16 10.91 -19.71
N THR A 782 -9.31 10.94 -18.39
CA THR A 782 -8.18 10.78 -17.45
C THR A 782 -8.19 9.43 -16.73
N GLY A 783 -9.28 8.67 -16.80
CA GLY A 783 -9.51 7.46 -15.99
C GLY A 783 -9.84 7.75 -14.53
N SER A 784 -10.01 9.03 -14.15
CA SER A 784 -10.23 9.41 -12.75
C SER A 784 -11.67 9.20 -12.30
N GLY A 785 -11.88 8.78 -11.06
CA GLY A 785 -13.21 8.63 -10.47
C GLY A 785 -13.25 8.81 -8.96
N ILE A 786 -14.25 8.20 -8.34
CA ILE A 786 -14.59 8.34 -6.92
C ILE A 786 -13.85 7.28 -6.09
N ASN A 787 -13.42 7.66 -4.88
CA ASN A 787 -12.96 6.74 -3.87
C ASN A 787 -13.79 6.94 -2.59
N PRO A 788 -14.53 5.93 -2.12
CA PRO A 788 -15.38 6.06 -0.93
C PRO A 788 -14.53 6.19 0.34
N THR A 789 -14.61 7.33 1.02
CA THR A 789 -13.78 7.59 2.23
C THR A 789 -14.55 8.12 3.44
N GLY A 790 -15.89 8.04 3.47
CA GLY A 790 -16.68 8.58 4.59
C GLY A 790 -18.13 8.13 4.62
N ASN A 791 -18.92 8.75 5.50
CA ASN A 791 -20.33 8.42 5.72
C ASN A 791 -21.18 8.62 4.46
N LEU A 792 -22.09 7.68 4.21
CA LEU A 792 -23.22 7.87 3.31
C LEU A 792 -24.34 8.64 4.00
N TYR A 793 -24.92 9.62 3.30
CA TYR A 793 -26.06 10.42 3.76
C TYR A 793 -26.98 10.83 2.61
N ILE A 794 -28.21 11.20 2.95
CA ILE A 794 -29.21 11.74 2.02
C ILE A 794 -29.34 13.25 2.22
N GLU A 795 -29.35 14.00 1.12
CA GLU A 795 -29.65 15.42 1.08
C GLU A 795 -30.70 15.68 -0.03
N GLY A 796 -31.95 15.84 0.38
CA GLY A 796 -33.10 15.94 -0.54
C GLY A 796 -33.19 14.74 -1.48
N ASP A 797 -33.10 15.00 -2.79
CA ASP A 797 -33.15 13.97 -3.84
C ASP A 797 -31.77 13.37 -4.19
N THR A 798 -30.75 13.65 -3.36
CA THR A 798 -29.38 13.21 -3.61
C THR A 798 -28.85 12.25 -2.55
N LEU A 799 -28.01 11.33 -3.01
CA LEU A 799 -27.21 10.42 -2.20
C LEU A 799 -25.75 10.88 -2.25
N CYS A 800 -25.16 11.12 -1.08
CA CYS A 800 -23.87 11.80 -0.96
C CYS A 800 -22.89 11.05 -0.04
N PHE A 801 -21.60 11.09 -0.39
CA PHE A 801 -20.50 10.65 0.46
C PHE A 801 -19.16 11.29 0.05
N ASN A 802 -18.13 11.21 0.89
CA ASN A 802 -16.80 11.73 0.55
C ASN A 802 -16.19 11.00 -0.64
N GLY A 803 -15.89 11.73 -1.72
CA GLY A 803 -15.51 11.19 -3.03
C GLY A 803 -14.00 10.95 -3.24
N GLY A 804 -13.17 11.23 -2.24
CA GLY A 804 -11.72 11.02 -2.26
C GLY A 804 -10.91 12.19 -2.84
N ASN A 805 -9.83 11.88 -3.57
CA ASN A 805 -8.84 12.91 -3.94
C ASN A 805 -9.27 13.80 -5.12
N VAL A 806 -10.10 13.27 -6.02
CA VAL A 806 -10.52 13.95 -7.26
C VAL A 806 -11.81 14.73 -7.06
N TYR A 807 -12.76 14.14 -6.34
CA TYR A 807 -14.06 14.72 -6.02
C TYR A 807 -14.18 14.81 -4.50
N GLU A 808 -14.50 15.98 -3.98
CA GLU A 808 -14.70 16.20 -2.53
C GLU A 808 -15.89 15.40 -2.01
N VAL A 809 -17.04 15.61 -2.64
CA VAL A 809 -18.27 14.88 -2.41
C VAL A 809 -18.69 14.20 -3.70
N ALA A 810 -18.95 12.90 -3.63
CA ALA A 810 -19.61 12.15 -4.66
C ALA A 810 -21.13 12.31 -4.49
N ILE A 811 -21.82 12.73 -5.56
CA ILE A 811 -23.24 13.10 -5.53
C ILE A 811 -23.97 12.28 -6.59
N PHE A 812 -25.03 11.61 -6.19
CA PHE A 812 -25.87 10.78 -7.06
C PHE A 812 -27.32 11.17 -6.94
N ASN A 813 -28.08 11.09 -8.04
CA ASN A 813 -29.52 11.17 -7.98
C ASN A 813 -30.05 9.90 -7.28
N LYS A 814 -30.77 10.07 -6.17
CA LYS A 814 -31.27 8.98 -5.32
C LYS A 814 -32.27 8.05 -6.05
N LYS A 815 -33.03 8.59 -7.00
CA LYS A 815 -34.07 7.84 -7.73
C LYS A 815 -33.51 6.87 -8.77
N ASN A 816 -32.42 7.24 -9.46
CA ASN A 816 -31.89 6.45 -10.59
C ASN A 816 -30.40 6.12 -10.49
N GLY A 817 -29.71 6.59 -9.45
CA GLY A 817 -28.29 6.35 -9.19
C GLY A 817 -27.34 7.11 -10.11
N ASN A 818 -27.82 7.97 -11.01
CA ASN A 818 -26.93 8.67 -11.94
C ASN A 818 -26.02 9.65 -11.17
N ILE A 819 -24.73 9.60 -11.50
CA ILE A 819 -23.75 10.52 -10.92
C ILE A 819 -23.99 11.94 -11.43
N LEU A 820 -23.95 12.91 -10.50
CA LEU A 820 -24.17 14.33 -10.78
C LEU A 820 -22.86 15.14 -10.83
N ASN A 821 -21.73 14.54 -10.42
CA ASN A 821 -20.41 15.18 -10.52
C ASN A 821 -19.98 15.40 -11.98
N LYS A 822 -19.48 16.60 -12.28
CA LYS A 822 -18.91 16.93 -13.60
C LYS A 822 -17.53 16.28 -13.78
N PRO A 823 -17.23 15.63 -14.93
CA PRO A 823 -15.93 15.01 -15.17
C PRO A 823 -14.74 15.99 -15.11
N VAL A 824 -13.72 15.65 -14.32
CA VAL A 824 -12.47 16.43 -14.26
C VAL A 824 -11.59 16.14 -15.48
N LYS A 825 -11.25 17.19 -16.25
CA LYS A 825 -10.50 17.08 -17.51
C LYS A 825 -8.96 16.99 -17.35
N GLY A 826 -8.43 17.33 -16.17
CA GLY A 826 -6.98 17.45 -15.94
C GLY A 826 -6.41 16.31 -15.08
N PHE A 827 -5.11 16.07 -15.21
CA PHE A 827 -4.37 15.12 -14.37
C PHE A 827 -4.01 15.77 -13.03
N GLY A 828 -4.55 15.20 -11.95
CA GLY A 828 -4.23 15.57 -10.59
C GLY A 828 -5.44 15.79 -9.70
N ALA A 829 -5.21 15.65 -8.40
CA ALA A 829 -6.21 15.77 -7.37
C ALA A 829 -6.09 17.11 -6.61
N LYS A 830 -7.23 17.63 -6.18
CA LYS A 830 -7.33 18.85 -5.36
C LYS A 830 -7.61 18.54 -3.89
N TYR A 831 -8.23 17.40 -3.64
CA TYR A 831 -8.66 16.97 -2.32
C TYR A 831 -7.69 15.92 -1.77
N ARG A 832 -7.77 15.70 -0.47
CA ARG A 832 -7.15 14.58 0.24
C ARG A 832 -8.29 13.98 1.03
N GLY A 833 -8.52 12.68 0.86
CA GLY A 833 -9.66 11.99 1.45
C GLY A 833 -9.18 10.74 2.17
N VAL A 834 -9.18 10.63 3.50
CA VAL A 834 -8.71 9.41 4.21
C VAL A 834 -9.92 8.59 4.66
N SER A 835 -9.96 7.30 4.32
CA SER A 835 -11.04 6.41 4.76
C SER A 835 -10.87 6.03 6.22
N TYR A 836 -11.71 6.55 7.12
CA TYR A 836 -11.71 6.18 8.54
C TYR A 836 -11.83 4.66 8.76
N SER A 837 -12.57 3.94 7.90
CA SER A 837 -12.72 2.50 8.03
C SER A 837 -11.39 1.75 7.87
N LEU A 838 -10.53 2.22 6.98
CA LEU A 838 -9.18 1.66 6.76
C LEU A 838 -8.13 2.24 7.74
N TYR A 839 -8.37 3.45 8.21
CA TYR A 839 -7.43 4.27 8.96
C TYR A 839 -8.10 4.83 10.23
N PRO A 840 -8.61 3.97 11.15
CA PRO A 840 -9.42 4.42 12.28
C PRO A 840 -8.68 5.34 13.25
N GLU A 841 -7.37 5.13 13.39
CA GLU A 841 -6.52 5.99 14.21
C GLU A 841 -6.27 7.38 13.61
N TYR A 842 -6.84 7.65 12.43
CA TYR A 842 -6.83 8.94 11.75
C TYR A 842 -8.26 9.50 11.55
N ALA A 843 -9.29 8.94 12.21
CA ALA A 843 -10.52 9.72 12.41
C ALA A 843 -10.17 10.91 13.29
N PHE A 844 -9.95 12.02 12.63
CA PHE A 844 -10.17 13.30 13.23
C PHE A 844 -11.67 13.52 13.14
N GLY A 845 -12.33 13.68 14.30
CA GLY A 845 -13.77 13.86 14.44
C GLY A 845 -14.40 14.81 13.41
N GLU A 846 -15.71 14.69 13.28
CA GLU A 846 -16.47 15.42 12.27
C GLU A 846 -16.46 16.92 12.55
N SER A 847 -16.40 17.70 11.48
CA SER A 847 -16.58 19.15 11.61
C SER A 847 -18.06 19.46 11.76
N ILE A 848 -18.41 20.29 12.73
CA ILE A 848 -19.76 20.82 12.93
C ILE A 848 -19.79 22.21 12.28
N ASP A 849 -20.77 22.45 11.41
CA ASP A 849 -21.11 23.79 10.95
C ASP A 849 -22.63 23.94 10.95
N TYR A 850 -23.16 24.47 12.04
CA TYR A 850 -24.59 24.67 12.23
C TYR A 850 -24.88 26.14 12.46
N THR A 851 -25.89 26.71 11.80
CA THR A 851 -26.30 28.10 12.01
C THR A 851 -27.69 28.14 12.61
N PHE A 852 -27.81 28.71 13.80
CA PHE A 852 -29.06 28.95 14.52
C PHE A 852 -29.88 30.04 13.81
N SER A 853 -31.19 30.07 14.11
CA SER A 853 -32.14 31.04 13.54
C SER A 853 -31.82 32.50 13.87
N ASP A 854 -31.09 32.75 14.96
CA ASP A 854 -30.59 34.07 15.35
C ASP A 854 -29.35 34.52 14.56
N GLY A 855 -28.86 33.69 13.62
CA GLY A 855 -27.68 33.97 12.80
C GLY A 855 -26.34 33.67 13.48
N THR A 856 -26.35 33.01 14.64
CA THR A 856 -25.17 32.49 15.32
C THR A 856 -24.79 31.12 14.76
N SER A 857 -23.51 30.82 14.59
CA SER A 857 -23.04 29.53 14.06
C SER A 857 -22.24 28.74 15.08
N LEU A 858 -22.66 27.51 15.40
CA LEU A 858 -21.84 26.53 16.09
C LEU A 858 -20.86 25.91 15.08
N PHE A 859 -19.57 26.12 15.32
CA PHE A 859 -18.51 25.75 14.41
C PHE A 859 -17.43 24.93 15.13
N TYR A 860 -17.23 23.70 14.70
CA TYR A 860 -16.12 22.84 15.10
C TYR A 860 -15.45 22.34 13.83
N PHE A 861 -14.13 22.52 13.73
CA PHE A 861 -13.41 22.07 12.54
C PHE A 861 -12.14 21.39 12.96
N ILE A 862 -11.97 20.15 12.50
CA ILE A 862 -10.70 19.46 12.60
C ILE A 862 -10.08 19.42 11.22
N ASN A 863 -8.92 20.06 11.08
CA ASN A 863 -8.16 19.94 9.85
C ASN A 863 -7.71 18.48 9.66
N TYR A 864 -7.65 18.07 8.40
CA TYR A 864 -7.17 16.77 7.89
C TYR A 864 -5.87 16.24 8.55
N ASP A 865 -5.08 17.14 9.14
CA ASP A 865 -3.76 16.88 9.67
C ASP A 865 -3.74 16.58 11.18
N GLY A 866 -4.88 16.68 11.88
CA GLY A 866 -4.95 16.54 13.34
C GLY A 866 -4.15 17.59 14.13
N VAL A 867 -3.80 18.72 13.50
CA VAL A 867 -2.93 19.79 14.09
C VAL A 867 -3.58 21.15 14.12
N GLY A 868 -4.74 21.30 13.48
CA GLY A 868 -5.57 22.48 13.62
C GLY A 868 -6.93 22.04 14.13
N GLU A 869 -7.13 22.15 15.43
CA GLU A 869 -8.45 22.18 16.03
C GLU A 869 -8.90 23.64 16.04
N VAL A 870 -10.06 23.92 15.44
CA VAL A 870 -10.85 25.05 15.92
C VAL A 870 -11.65 24.47 17.09
N PRO A 871 -11.43 24.92 18.34
CA PRO A 871 -12.27 24.48 19.45
C PRO A 871 -13.73 24.75 19.09
N LEU A 872 -14.65 23.96 19.62
CA LEU A 872 -16.08 24.17 19.41
C LEU A 872 -16.40 25.64 19.73
N SER A 873 -16.72 26.41 18.68
CA SER A 873 -16.81 27.87 18.72
C SER A 873 -18.19 28.32 18.32
N LEU A 874 -18.73 29.30 19.01
CA LEU A 874 -20.00 29.94 18.68
C LEU A 874 -19.69 31.28 17.98
N LEU A 875 -19.91 31.38 16.67
CA LEU A 875 -19.47 32.50 15.84
C LEU A 875 -20.66 33.32 15.30
N LYS A 876 -20.60 34.66 15.38
CA LYS A 876 -21.58 35.53 14.67
C LYS A 876 -21.26 35.61 13.17
N ASN A 877 -22.31 35.61 12.33
CA ASN A 877 -22.30 35.54 10.85
C ASN A 877 -21.18 36.32 10.09
N LYS A 878 -20.70 37.46 10.58
CA LYS A 878 -19.63 38.26 9.92
C LYS A 878 -18.23 37.63 9.99
N LEU A 879 -17.93 36.77 10.97
CA LEU A 879 -16.62 36.11 11.13
C LEU A 879 -16.45 34.89 10.21
N LYS A 880 -17.54 34.18 9.91
CA LYS A 880 -17.55 32.98 9.06
C LYS A 880 -17.08 33.25 7.63
N LYS A 881 -17.43 34.40 7.03
CA LYS A 881 -17.01 34.79 5.67
C LYS A 881 -15.48 34.97 5.50
N LYS A 882 -14.71 35.10 6.59
CA LYS A 882 -13.24 35.25 6.56
C LYS A 882 -12.48 33.91 6.62
N LEU A 883 -13.15 32.79 6.88
CA LEU A 883 -12.55 31.46 6.93
C LEU A 883 -12.49 30.85 5.50
N LYS A 884 -11.41 31.11 4.75
CA LYS A 884 -11.14 30.41 3.48
C LYS A 884 -10.30 29.15 3.73
N TYR A 885 -10.86 27.97 3.44
CA TYR A 885 -10.18 26.67 3.59
C TYR A 885 -9.32 26.35 2.37
N GLY A 886 -8.02 26.21 2.57
CA GLY A 886 -7.06 25.86 1.52
C GLY A 886 -5.79 25.25 2.11
N ARG A 887 -5.16 24.34 1.35
CA ARG A 887 -3.99 23.56 1.74
C ARG A 887 -2.86 24.42 2.33
N GLY A 888 -2.65 24.29 3.63
CA GLY A 888 -1.50 24.81 4.35
C GLY A 888 -1.79 26.09 5.14
N LYS A 889 -2.10 25.89 6.43
CA LYS A 889 -2.31 26.90 7.48
C LYS A 889 -3.55 27.80 7.30
N PRO A 890 -4.39 27.99 8.34
CA PRO A 890 -5.17 29.20 8.42
C PRO A 890 -4.17 30.37 8.56
N ARG A 891 -4.09 31.26 7.55
CA ARG A 891 -3.55 32.60 7.78
C ARG A 891 -4.69 33.47 8.31
N VAL A 892 -4.96 33.33 9.60
CA VAL A 892 -5.47 34.44 10.39
C VAL A 892 -4.57 34.50 11.63
N LYS A 893 -3.74 35.53 11.73
CA LYS A 893 -3.26 35.96 13.04
C LYS A 893 -4.51 36.49 13.74
N ILE A 894 -5.05 35.71 14.68
CA ILE A 894 -5.90 36.29 15.71
C ILE A 894 -4.92 37.08 16.57
N LYS A 895 -4.79 38.39 16.29
CA LYS A 895 -4.36 39.31 17.33
C LYS A 895 -5.48 39.25 18.36
N ASN A 896 -5.08 39.03 19.62
CA ASN A 896 -5.92 39.18 20.80
C ASN A 896 -6.92 40.31 20.57
N ASP A 897 -8.21 39.95 20.57
CA ASP A 897 -9.27 40.63 21.29
C ASP A 897 -10.62 40.07 20.83
N ILE A 898 -11.52 39.96 21.81
CA ILE A 898 -12.97 39.76 21.74
C ILE A 898 -13.45 38.35 22.20
N TRP A 899 -13.63 38.33 23.53
CA TRP A 899 -14.42 37.52 24.47
C TRP A 899 -13.98 36.09 24.75
#